data_AF-A0A9Q1FMR3-F1
#
_entry.id   AF-A0A9Q1FMR3-F1
#
_cell.length_a   1.000
_cell.length_b   1.000
_cell.length_c   1.000
_cell.angle_alpha   90.00
_cell.angle_beta   90.00
_cell.angle_gamma   90.00
#
_symmetry.space_group_name_H-M   'P 1'
#
loop_
_entity.id
_entity.type
_entity.pdbx_description
1 polymer ?
#
loop_
_entity_poly.entity_id
_entity_poly.type
_entity_poly.pdbx_seq_one_letter_code
_entity_poly.pdbx_strand_id
1 'polypeptide(L)'
;MAGVASTLAKKRALAAGFGTNANAVKYLNQDFEALRSQCLSRGVLFSDPTFTAVPESIGFKELGPRSAKTRGIQWKRPGELTSRPKFIVGGATRTDICQGALGDCWLLAAIASLTLNEDVLARVVPSGQGFGDNYAGIFHFQFWQFGEWVDVVIDDKLPTKDGELLFVHSAEGSEFWSALLEKAYAKVNGCYEALSGGSTTEGFEDFTGGIAENYELSKAPSNMFQIIKKALDAGALLGCSIDITSAADSEAVTYQKLVKGHAYSLTGAMEVGYRGRRQRLVRVRNPWGQVEWTGAWSDSSSEWNSVDQSERDNIRADDGEFWMSFTDFMKHYSRLEICTLTPDTLTSDTYKHWSVCNYNGSWRRGSTAGGCRNNPYTFWMNPQFKITLEEEDDDPDDNEVGCTFMVGLIQKNRRRMRKMGEDMHTIGFAIYEVPPKFRGQREVHLDKNYFLSHAQTARSETFINLREVSSRFKMPPGEYLIVPSTFEAHKDGDFCIRVFSEKQSETLPCEDPVEAELDDETVSEDEVDAGFRGLFAKLAGSDMEISATELRTIFNKIVAKRTDIKTDGFSLDTCRIMVNLMDESGNGKLGIGEFATLWKKVQKYLSIYKKNDMDGSGNMSTPEMRMALKEAGFTLNNSIHQILVARYGEPNMTMDFDNFVSCLMRLEMMFKVFKKLDVDNSGSIELDYFQWLSFSMI
;
A
#
# COMPACT_ATOMS: atom_id res chain seq x y z
N MET A 1 -17.49 -11.62 2.72
CA MET A 1 -16.90 -12.15 3.97
C MET A 1 -15.97 -11.09 4.54
N ALA A 2 -16.13 -10.70 5.80
CA ALA A 2 -15.26 -9.73 6.45
C ALA A 2 -14.31 -10.45 7.44
N GLY A 3 -13.10 -9.95 7.62
CA GLY A 3 -12.12 -10.46 8.60
C GLY A 3 -10.95 -11.26 8.02
N VAL A 4 -10.17 -11.90 8.90
CA VAL A 4 -8.89 -12.57 8.61
C VAL A 4 -9.00 -13.62 7.49
N ALA A 5 -10.12 -14.35 7.41
CA ALA A 5 -10.37 -15.33 6.36
C ALA A 5 -10.32 -14.73 4.95
N SER A 6 -10.84 -13.50 4.76
CA SER A 6 -10.77 -12.81 3.47
C SER A 6 -9.34 -12.41 3.12
N THR A 7 -8.54 -11.99 4.12
CA THR A 7 -7.13 -11.65 3.94
C THR A 7 -6.30 -12.89 3.56
N LEU A 8 -6.56 -14.03 4.21
CA LEU A 8 -5.89 -15.30 3.89
C LEU A 8 -6.27 -15.82 2.50
N ALA A 9 -7.55 -15.74 2.13
CA ALA A 9 -8.00 -16.09 0.79
C ALA A 9 -7.32 -15.20 -0.27
N LYS A 10 -7.18 -13.89 -0.02
CA LYS A 10 -6.45 -12.98 -0.89
C LYS A 10 -4.96 -13.37 -1.01
N LYS A 11 -4.28 -13.65 0.10
CA LYS A 11 -2.87 -14.10 0.08
C LYS A 11 -2.68 -15.38 -0.75
N ARG A 12 -3.60 -16.35 -0.61
CA ARG A 12 -3.59 -17.59 -1.41
C ARG A 12 -3.82 -17.32 -2.89
N ALA A 13 -4.73 -16.41 -3.24
CA ALA A 13 -4.96 -16.00 -4.63
C ALA A 13 -3.70 -15.36 -5.23
N LEU A 14 -3.03 -14.46 -4.51
CA LEU A 14 -1.77 -13.87 -4.97
C LEU A 14 -0.70 -14.93 -5.21
N ALA A 15 -0.53 -15.88 -4.27
CA ALA A 15 0.40 -17.00 -4.44
C ALA A 15 0.05 -17.91 -5.63
N ALA A 16 -1.23 -18.00 -6.00
CA ALA A 16 -1.70 -18.71 -7.19
C ALA A 16 -1.57 -17.89 -8.49
N GLY A 17 -0.96 -16.70 -8.44
CA GLY A 17 -0.68 -15.87 -9.61
C GLY A 17 -1.77 -14.85 -9.98
N PHE A 18 -2.81 -14.67 -9.16
CA PHE A 18 -3.74 -13.54 -9.33
C PHE A 18 -3.04 -12.22 -8.99
N GLY A 19 -3.39 -11.13 -9.68
CA GLY A 19 -2.73 -9.82 -9.55
C GLY A 19 -1.45 -9.67 -10.37
N THR A 20 -1.05 -10.69 -11.13
CA THR A 20 0.04 -10.60 -12.11
C THR A 20 -0.41 -9.88 -13.38
N ASN A 21 0.55 -9.59 -14.27
CA ASN A 21 0.24 -9.07 -15.60
C ASN A 21 -0.76 -10.00 -16.33
N ALA A 22 -0.48 -11.31 -16.39
CA ALA A 22 -1.32 -12.27 -17.08
C ALA A 22 -2.70 -12.54 -16.44
N ASN A 23 -2.88 -12.25 -15.15
CA ASN A 23 -4.10 -12.58 -14.42
C ASN A 23 -4.48 -11.47 -13.43
N ALA A 24 -4.95 -10.34 -13.96
CA ALA A 24 -5.36 -9.18 -13.18
C ALA A 24 -6.55 -9.51 -12.24
N VAL A 25 -6.53 -8.94 -11.03
CA VAL A 25 -7.61 -9.10 -10.06
C VAL A 25 -8.86 -8.36 -10.57
N LYS A 26 -9.98 -9.05 -10.60
CA LYS A 26 -11.29 -8.46 -10.97
C LYS A 26 -11.76 -7.50 -9.88
N TYR A 27 -11.75 -6.20 -10.16
CA TYR A 27 -12.18 -5.19 -9.19
C TYR A 27 -13.65 -5.39 -8.81
N LEU A 28 -13.92 -5.45 -7.51
CA LEU A 28 -15.28 -5.69 -6.97
C LEU A 28 -15.95 -6.95 -7.53
N ASN A 29 -15.15 -7.95 -7.94
CA ASN A 29 -15.59 -9.21 -8.56
C ASN A 29 -16.41 -9.03 -9.85
N GLN A 30 -16.22 -7.93 -10.57
CA GLN A 30 -16.85 -7.72 -11.88
C GLN A 30 -15.99 -8.32 -12.99
N ASP A 31 -16.59 -9.15 -13.84
CA ASP A 31 -15.94 -9.76 -14.99
C ASP A 31 -16.45 -9.10 -16.28
N PHE A 32 -15.56 -8.46 -17.03
CA PHE A 32 -15.91 -7.73 -18.24
C PHE A 32 -16.65 -8.60 -19.26
N GLU A 33 -16.12 -9.77 -19.58
CA GLU A 33 -16.64 -10.65 -20.63
C GLU A 33 -18.00 -11.25 -20.27
N ALA A 34 -18.17 -11.70 -19.03
CA ALA A 34 -19.43 -12.24 -18.53
C ALA A 34 -20.51 -11.15 -18.46
N LEU A 35 -20.18 -9.96 -17.96
CA LEU A 35 -21.13 -8.85 -17.88
C LEU A 35 -21.51 -8.33 -19.27
N ARG A 36 -20.55 -8.22 -20.20
CA ARG A 36 -20.81 -7.86 -21.60
C ARG A 36 -21.72 -8.87 -22.27
N SER A 37 -21.42 -10.16 -22.15
CA SER A 37 -22.23 -11.25 -22.71
C SER A 37 -23.66 -11.27 -22.13
N GLN A 38 -23.80 -11.03 -20.82
CA GLN A 38 -25.10 -10.92 -20.17
C GLN A 38 -25.91 -9.72 -20.70
N CYS A 39 -25.27 -8.57 -20.92
CA CYS A 39 -25.93 -7.38 -21.45
C CYS A 39 -26.36 -7.58 -22.92
N LEU A 40 -25.48 -8.14 -23.75
CA LEU A 40 -25.76 -8.46 -25.15
C LEU A 40 -26.94 -9.44 -25.29
N SER A 41 -26.93 -10.54 -24.53
CA SER A 41 -28.01 -11.55 -24.56
C SER A 41 -29.38 -10.99 -24.12
N ARG A 42 -29.39 -9.94 -23.29
CA ARG A 42 -30.61 -9.28 -22.82
C ARG A 42 -31.01 -8.07 -23.67
N GLY A 43 -30.17 -7.63 -24.61
CA GLY A 43 -30.39 -6.41 -25.40
C GLY A 43 -30.44 -5.13 -24.55
N VAL A 44 -29.68 -5.09 -23.45
CA VAL A 44 -29.63 -3.92 -22.54
C VAL A 44 -28.22 -3.35 -22.45
N LEU A 45 -28.11 -2.05 -22.21
CA LEU A 45 -26.82 -1.42 -21.93
C LEU A 45 -26.46 -1.61 -20.46
N PHE A 46 -25.19 -1.93 -20.20
CA PHE A 46 -24.65 -2.08 -18.87
C PHE A 46 -24.85 -0.78 -18.07
N SER A 47 -25.29 -0.92 -16.83
CA SER A 47 -25.32 0.14 -15.84
C SER A 47 -24.57 -0.36 -14.63
N ASP A 48 -23.49 0.32 -14.27
CA ASP A 48 -22.56 -0.18 -13.26
C ASP A 48 -23.18 -0.06 -11.85
N PRO A 49 -23.46 -1.18 -11.16
CA PRO A 49 -24.05 -1.13 -9.82
C PRO A 49 -23.05 -0.66 -8.75
N THR A 50 -21.75 -0.65 -9.07
CA THR A 50 -20.69 -0.33 -8.11
C THR A 50 -20.14 1.09 -8.24
N PHE A 51 -20.46 1.77 -9.35
CA PHE A 51 -20.10 3.17 -9.59
C PHE A 51 -21.24 3.87 -10.34
N THR A 52 -22.32 4.10 -9.61
CA THR A 52 -23.57 4.59 -10.18
C THR A 52 -23.50 6.04 -10.63
N ALA A 53 -24.33 6.43 -11.60
CA ALA A 53 -24.43 7.79 -12.14
C ALA A 53 -25.15 8.76 -11.17
N VAL A 54 -24.52 9.01 -10.02
CA VAL A 54 -25.04 9.83 -8.90
C VAL A 54 -24.00 10.86 -8.45
N PRO A 55 -24.42 11.94 -7.74
CA PRO A 55 -23.49 12.97 -7.28
C PRO A 55 -22.33 12.46 -6.41
N GLU A 56 -22.53 11.39 -5.64
CA GLU A 56 -21.52 10.78 -4.78
C GLU A 56 -20.35 10.17 -5.58
N SER A 57 -20.58 9.75 -6.83
CA SER A 57 -19.52 9.32 -7.74
C SER A 57 -18.71 10.48 -8.30
N ILE A 58 -19.27 11.69 -8.29
CA ILE A 58 -18.56 12.92 -8.67
C ILE A 58 -17.70 13.41 -7.50
N GLY A 59 -18.26 13.47 -6.29
CA GLY A 59 -17.50 13.95 -5.15
C GLY A 59 -18.25 13.97 -3.82
N PHE A 60 -17.59 14.53 -2.82
CA PHE A 60 -18.04 14.56 -1.42
C PHE A 60 -17.94 15.94 -0.75
N LYS A 61 -17.16 16.88 -1.30
CA LYS A 61 -16.99 18.23 -0.72
C LYS A 61 -17.13 19.32 -1.79
N GLU A 62 -16.04 19.65 -2.51
CA GLU A 62 -16.01 20.66 -3.56
C GLU A 62 -16.85 20.25 -4.77
N LEU A 63 -16.91 18.95 -5.05
CA LEU A 63 -17.77 18.35 -6.07
C LEU A 63 -18.84 17.46 -5.44
N GLY A 64 -19.20 17.73 -4.18
CA GLY A 64 -20.24 16.98 -3.48
C GLY A 64 -21.66 17.32 -3.96
N PRO A 65 -22.69 16.60 -3.45
CA PRO A 65 -24.09 16.78 -3.85
C PRO A 65 -24.67 18.18 -3.59
N ARG A 66 -24.08 18.92 -2.62
CA ARG A 66 -24.52 20.28 -2.24
C ARG A 66 -23.72 21.40 -2.90
N SER A 67 -22.72 21.05 -3.72
CA SER A 67 -21.87 22.04 -4.37
C SER A 67 -22.61 22.74 -5.51
N ALA A 68 -22.38 24.05 -5.67
CA ALA A 68 -22.87 24.77 -6.84
C ALA A 68 -22.18 24.29 -8.14
N LYS A 69 -20.95 23.77 -8.04
CA LYS A 69 -20.17 23.27 -9.18
C LYS A 69 -20.85 22.06 -9.84
N THR A 70 -21.55 21.23 -9.06
CA THR A 70 -22.20 20.00 -9.54
C THR A 70 -23.66 20.16 -9.95
N ARG A 71 -24.24 21.34 -9.77
CA ARG A 71 -25.61 21.61 -10.18
C ARG A 71 -25.75 21.55 -11.70
N GLY A 72 -26.76 20.81 -12.17
CA GLY A 72 -27.07 20.67 -13.59
C GLY A 72 -26.24 19.61 -14.32
N ILE A 73 -25.37 18.87 -13.62
CA ILE A 73 -24.63 17.75 -14.23
C ILE A 73 -25.62 16.66 -14.65
N GLN A 74 -25.44 16.16 -15.86
CA GLN A 74 -26.16 15.03 -16.43
C GLN A 74 -25.16 13.95 -16.84
N TRP A 75 -25.51 12.69 -16.62
CA TRP A 75 -24.71 11.57 -17.07
C TRP A 75 -25.21 11.11 -18.44
N LYS A 76 -24.36 11.23 -19.47
CA LYS A 76 -24.69 10.89 -20.85
C LYS A 76 -23.69 9.89 -21.41
N ARG A 77 -24.15 8.97 -22.26
CA ARG A 77 -23.26 8.07 -23.01
C ARG A 77 -22.71 8.79 -24.25
N PRO A 78 -21.56 8.36 -24.79
CA PRO A 78 -20.99 8.90 -26.03
C PRO A 78 -21.97 8.98 -27.21
N GLY A 79 -22.84 7.97 -27.38
CA GLY A 79 -23.85 7.96 -28.44
C GLY A 79 -24.97 9.01 -28.29
N GLU A 80 -25.09 9.62 -27.11
CA GLU A 80 -26.01 10.75 -26.85
C GLU A 80 -25.34 12.11 -27.11
N LEU A 81 -24.01 12.14 -27.24
CA LEU A 81 -23.20 13.35 -27.43
C LEU A 81 -22.79 13.53 -28.89
N THR A 82 -22.49 12.43 -29.59
CA THR A 82 -22.08 12.44 -30.99
C THR A 82 -22.73 11.30 -31.78
N SER A 83 -22.95 11.51 -33.08
CA SER A 83 -23.56 10.53 -33.97
C SER A 83 -22.67 9.32 -34.29
N ARG A 84 -21.35 9.43 -34.09
CA ARG A 84 -20.36 8.40 -34.45
C ARG A 84 -19.29 8.29 -33.37
N PRO A 85 -19.64 7.83 -32.17
CA PRO A 85 -18.66 7.67 -31.10
C PRO A 85 -17.63 6.63 -31.50
N LYS A 86 -16.36 6.93 -31.24
CA LYS A 86 -15.23 6.05 -31.44
C LYS A 86 -14.48 5.89 -30.12
N PHE A 87 -13.93 4.71 -29.90
CA PHE A 87 -13.13 4.48 -28.71
C PHE A 87 -11.78 5.16 -28.87
N ILE A 88 -11.05 4.82 -29.94
CA ILE A 88 -9.76 5.39 -30.34
C ILE A 88 -9.82 5.78 -31.84
N VAL A 89 -9.21 6.89 -32.23
CA VAL A 89 -9.18 7.43 -33.60
C VAL A 89 -7.75 7.71 -34.06
N GLY A 90 -7.22 6.92 -34.99
CA GLY A 90 -5.90 7.18 -35.56
C GLY A 90 -4.72 6.81 -34.63
N GLY A 91 -4.98 5.96 -33.64
CA GLY A 91 -4.06 5.67 -32.54
C GLY A 91 -4.42 6.49 -31.31
N ALA A 92 -4.13 5.98 -30.11
CA ALA A 92 -4.36 6.73 -28.89
C ALA A 92 -3.14 7.61 -28.64
N THR A 93 -3.32 8.91 -28.75
CA THR A 93 -2.24 9.89 -28.75
C THR A 93 -2.42 10.91 -27.63
N ARG A 94 -1.33 11.59 -27.26
CA ARG A 94 -1.37 12.63 -26.24
C ARG A 94 -2.36 13.76 -26.56
N THR A 95 -2.65 14.06 -27.82
CA THR A 95 -3.62 15.10 -28.21
C THR A 95 -5.08 14.75 -27.86
N ASP A 96 -5.35 13.50 -27.49
CA ASP A 96 -6.66 13.03 -27.06
C ASP A 96 -6.95 13.39 -25.58
N ILE A 97 -6.00 14.09 -24.95
CA ILE A 97 -5.99 14.45 -23.53
C ILE A 97 -6.02 15.97 -23.38
N CYS A 98 -7.19 16.49 -23.08
CA CYS A 98 -7.45 17.88 -22.68
C CYS A 98 -8.14 17.90 -21.31
N GLN A 99 -7.57 18.67 -20.37
CA GLN A 99 -8.11 18.79 -19.01
C GLN A 99 -9.47 19.48 -18.98
N GLY A 100 -10.39 18.89 -18.22
CA GLY A 100 -11.69 19.50 -17.90
C GLY A 100 -11.64 20.34 -16.62
N ALA A 101 -12.76 20.38 -15.90
CA ALA A 101 -12.93 21.22 -14.71
C ALA A 101 -12.39 20.61 -13.39
N LEU A 102 -11.60 19.54 -13.46
CA LEU A 102 -11.00 18.86 -12.30
C LEU A 102 -9.52 19.19 -12.21
N GLY A 103 -9.02 19.40 -10.98
CA GLY A 103 -7.60 19.67 -10.72
C GLY A 103 -6.77 18.39 -10.63
N ASP A 104 -6.81 17.56 -11.68
CA ASP A 104 -6.11 16.29 -11.80
C ASP A 104 -5.11 16.28 -12.97
N CYS A 105 -4.54 17.44 -13.28
CA CYS A 105 -3.49 17.60 -14.29
C CYS A 105 -2.35 16.58 -14.20
N TRP A 106 -2.00 16.15 -12.98
CA TRP A 106 -1.02 15.10 -12.71
C TRP A 106 -1.38 13.75 -13.37
N LEU A 107 -2.66 13.39 -13.37
CA LEU A 107 -3.14 12.17 -14.00
C LEU A 107 -3.10 12.31 -15.52
N LEU A 108 -3.51 13.46 -16.03
CA LEU A 108 -3.54 13.71 -17.48
C LEU A 108 -2.14 13.79 -18.08
N ALA A 109 -1.17 14.40 -17.37
CA ALA A 109 0.24 14.34 -17.75
C ALA A 109 0.74 12.88 -17.76
N ALA A 110 0.30 12.06 -16.80
CA ALA A 110 0.64 10.64 -16.80
C ALA A 110 0.04 9.88 -18.00
N ILE A 111 -1.23 10.12 -18.32
CA ILE A 111 -1.92 9.52 -19.48
C ILE A 111 -1.25 9.97 -20.79
N ALA A 112 -0.89 11.25 -20.90
CA ALA A 112 -0.21 11.77 -22.07
C ALA A 112 1.16 11.11 -22.29
N SER A 113 1.97 10.93 -21.24
CA SER A 113 3.24 10.19 -21.35
C SER A 113 3.01 8.72 -21.67
N LEU A 114 1.95 8.09 -21.13
CA LEU A 114 1.58 6.70 -21.43
C LEU A 114 1.39 6.47 -22.94
N THR A 115 0.84 7.44 -23.67
CA THR A 115 0.66 7.33 -25.12
C THR A 115 1.96 7.24 -25.94
N LEU A 116 3.11 7.55 -25.33
CA LEU A 116 4.41 7.43 -25.99
C LEU A 116 4.91 5.99 -26.05
N ASN A 117 4.30 5.08 -25.28
CA ASN A 117 4.67 3.68 -25.24
C ASN A 117 3.43 2.80 -25.50
N GLU A 118 3.31 2.31 -26.73
CA GLU A 118 2.15 1.54 -27.18
C GLU A 118 1.95 0.24 -26.41
N ASP A 119 3.04 -0.43 -25.97
CA ASP A 119 2.96 -1.68 -25.21
C ASP A 119 2.36 -1.45 -23.81
N VAL A 120 2.83 -0.40 -23.13
CA VAL A 120 2.32 0.00 -21.81
C VAL A 120 0.89 0.51 -21.94
N LEU A 121 0.56 1.26 -23.00
CA LEU A 121 -0.78 1.74 -23.26
C LEU A 121 -1.76 0.59 -23.50
N ALA A 122 -1.41 -0.37 -24.35
CA ALA A 122 -2.23 -1.55 -24.65
C ALA A 122 -2.48 -2.41 -23.40
N ARG A 123 -1.58 -2.34 -22.42
CA ARG A 123 -1.76 -2.96 -21.11
C ARG A 123 -2.85 -2.26 -20.29
N VAL A 124 -2.80 -0.93 -20.17
CA VAL A 124 -3.78 -0.15 -19.38
C VAL A 124 -5.14 -0.05 -20.07
N VAL A 125 -5.13 0.04 -21.40
CA VAL A 125 -6.29 0.19 -22.28
C VAL A 125 -6.36 -1.05 -23.19
N PRO A 126 -6.96 -2.16 -22.72
CA PRO A 126 -7.06 -3.38 -23.51
C PRO A 126 -7.73 -3.14 -24.87
N SER A 127 -7.18 -3.78 -25.90
CA SER A 127 -7.72 -3.74 -27.27
C SER A 127 -9.03 -4.54 -27.39
N GLY A 128 -9.72 -4.40 -28.53
CA GLY A 128 -10.98 -5.13 -28.78
C GLY A 128 -12.23 -4.51 -28.14
N GLN A 129 -12.11 -3.29 -27.59
CA GLN A 129 -13.22 -2.50 -27.08
C GLN A 129 -13.67 -1.46 -28.12
N GLY A 130 -14.96 -1.11 -28.13
CA GLY A 130 -15.47 -0.13 -29.09
C GLY A 130 -16.98 0.06 -29.06
N PHE A 131 -17.46 0.96 -29.92
CA PHE A 131 -18.87 1.28 -30.12
C PHE A 131 -19.50 0.55 -31.33
N GLY A 132 -18.84 -0.51 -31.82
CA GLY A 132 -19.30 -1.32 -32.96
C GLY A 132 -20.27 -2.43 -32.56
N ASP A 133 -20.26 -3.54 -33.31
CA ASP A 133 -21.30 -4.60 -33.24
C ASP A 133 -21.46 -5.27 -31.87
N ASN A 134 -20.39 -5.33 -31.06
CA ASN A 134 -20.41 -5.91 -29.71
C ASN A 134 -20.64 -4.87 -28.60
N TYR A 135 -21.14 -3.68 -28.94
CA TYR A 135 -21.39 -2.63 -27.97
C TYR A 135 -22.51 -2.99 -27.00
N ALA A 136 -22.19 -2.95 -25.70
CA ALA A 136 -23.15 -3.12 -24.61
C ALA A 136 -23.04 -2.02 -23.54
N GLY A 137 -22.44 -0.87 -23.88
CA GLY A 137 -22.25 0.25 -22.95
C GLY A 137 -21.33 -0.08 -21.77
N ILE A 138 -20.36 -0.98 -21.97
CA ILE A 138 -19.42 -1.52 -20.97
C ILE A 138 -18.00 -1.49 -21.53
N PHE A 139 -17.04 -1.09 -20.69
CA PHE A 139 -15.62 -1.01 -20.99
C PHE A 139 -14.81 -1.48 -19.77
N HIS A 140 -13.54 -1.79 -19.97
CA HIS A 140 -12.62 -2.13 -18.88
C HIS A 140 -11.21 -1.59 -19.10
N PHE A 141 -10.51 -1.38 -18.00
CA PHE A 141 -9.16 -0.83 -17.94
C PHE A 141 -8.36 -1.55 -16.86
N GLN A 142 -7.04 -1.57 -17.00
CA GLN A 142 -6.17 -2.24 -16.04
C GLN A 142 -5.23 -1.24 -15.38
N PHE A 143 -5.23 -1.26 -14.05
CA PHE A 143 -4.35 -0.41 -13.25
C PHE A 143 -3.52 -1.28 -12.32
N TRP A 144 -2.25 -0.96 -12.20
CA TRP A 144 -1.42 -1.44 -11.12
C TRP A 144 -1.84 -0.74 -9.83
N GLN A 145 -2.04 -1.51 -8.76
CA GLN A 145 -2.50 -1.04 -7.46
C GLN A 145 -1.71 -1.74 -6.36
N PHE A 146 -0.68 -1.06 -5.85
CA PHE A 146 0.08 -1.44 -4.66
C PHE A 146 0.66 -2.87 -4.71
N GLY A 147 1.22 -3.26 -5.85
CA GLY A 147 1.84 -4.56 -6.11
C GLY A 147 1.02 -5.52 -6.96
N GLU A 148 -0.20 -5.15 -7.36
CA GLU A 148 -1.14 -6.04 -8.04
C GLU A 148 -1.78 -5.33 -9.24
N TRP A 149 -1.89 -6.00 -10.39
CA TRP A 149 -2.73 -5.54 -11.49
C TRP A 149 -4.21 -5.81 -11.19
N VAL A 150 -5.06 -4.83 -11.45
CA VAL A 150 -6.49 -4.85 -11.17
C VAL A 150 -7.25 -4.45 -12.44
N ASP A 151 -8.19 -5.30 -12.85
CA ASP A 151 -9.10 -5.08 -13.98
C ASP A 151 -10.39 -4.39 -13.51
N VAL A 152 -10.70 -3.24 -14.09
CA VAL A 152 -11.76 -2.35 -13.65
C VAL A 152 -12.78 -2.15 -14.76
N VAL A 153 -13.96 -2.74 -14.55
CA VAL A 153 -15.10 -2.60 -15.44
C VAL A 153 -15.85 -1.31 -15.15
N ILE A 154 -16.31 -0.59 -16.17
CA ILE A 154 -17.20 0.57 -16.06
C ILE A 154 -18.30 0.54 -17.12
N ASP A 155 -19.39 1.26 -16.87
CA ASP A 155 -20.27 1.69 -17.97
C ASP A 155 -19.73 2.97 -18.65
N ASP A 156 -20.26 3.35 -19.80
CA ASP A 156 -19.81 4.53 -20.55
C ASP A 156 -20.61 5.82 -20.28
N LYS A 157 -21.36 5.90 -19.18
CA LYS A 157 -22.00 7.17 -18.81
C LYS A 157 -20.95 8.16 -18.31
N LEU A 158 -20.85 9.34 -18.92
CA LEU A 158 -19.88 10.37 -18.55
C LEU A 158 -20.58 11.61 -17.98
N PRO A 159 -20.01 12.28 -16.95
CA PRO A 159 -20.52 13.54 -16.44
C PRO A 159 -20.43 14.65 -17.49
N THR A 160 -21.56 15.29 -17.76
CA THR A 160 -21.68 16.39 -18.72
C THR A 160 -22.40 17.58 -18.12
N LYS A 161 -22.09 18.76 -18.62
CA LYS A 161 -22.80 19.99 -18.32
C LYS A 161 -23.01 20.76 -19.61
N ASP A 162 -24.23 21.22 -19.83
CA ASP A 162 -24.61 21.96 -21.04
C ASP A 162 -24.29 21.24 -22.37
N GLY A 163 -24.22 19.89 -22.33
CA GLY A 163 -23.94 19.04 -23.50
C GLY A 163 -22.46 18.74 -23.72
N GLU A 164 -21.56 19.30 -22.91
CA GLU A 164 -20.11 19.08 -23.00
C GLU A 164 -19.61 18.18 -21.86
N LEU A 165 -18.52 17.45 -22.11
CA LEU A 165 -17.86 16.64 -21.09
C LEU A 165 -17.27 17.55 -20.01
N LEU A 166 -17.49 17.20 -18.75
CA LEU A 166 -17.03 18.02 -17.62
C LEU A 166 -15.54 17.79 -17.29
N PHE A 167 -15.04 16.58 -17.55
CA PHE A 167 -13.68 16.15 -17.20
C PHE A 167 -12.84 15.89 -18.46
N VAL A 168 -11.86 14.99 -18.43
CA VAL A 168 -10.98 14.78 -19.60
C VAL A 168 -11.76 14.45 -20.86
N HIS A 169 -11.30 15.00 -21.98
CA HIS A 169 -11.87 14.79 -23.31
C HIS A 169 -10.81 14.93 -24.41
N SER A 170 -11.09 14.40 -25.59
CA SER A 170 -10.27 14.55 -26.79
C SER A 170 -10.68 15.78 -27.59
N ALA A 171 -9.70 16.47 -28.20
CA ALA A 171 -9.94 17.60 -29.08
C ALA A 171 -10.72 17.22 -30.36
N GLU A 172 -10.67 15.95 -30.78
CA GLU A 172 -11.41 15.41 -31.94
C GLU A 172 -12.93 15.35 -31.69
N GLY A 173 -13.37 15.37 -30.42
CA GLY A 173 -14.77 15.41 -30.00
C GLY A 173 -15.59 14.13 -30.24
N SER A 174 -15.09 13.18 -31.03
CA SER A 174 -15.73 11.87 -31.28
C SER A 174 -15.02 10.69 -30.64
N GLU A 175 -13.96 10.94 -29.87
CA GLU A 175 -13.09 9.96 -29.23
C GLU A 175 -13.25 9.98 -27.70
N PHE A 176 -13.32 8.81 -27.06
CA PHE A 176 -13.76 8.70 -25.66
C PHE A 176 -12.89 7.79 -24.77
N TRP A 177 -11.83 7.16 -25.27
CA TRP A 177 -11.00 6.25 -24.45
C TRP A 177 -10.43 6.95 -23.21
N SER A 178 -9.95 8.20 -23.34
CA SER A 178 -9.35 8.97 -22.26
C SER A 178 -10.37 9.32 -21.17
N ALA A 179 -11.56 9.76 -21.58
CA ALA A 179 -12.69 10.04 -20.67
C ALA A 179 -13.13 8.79 -19.88
N LEU A 180 -13.15 7.64 -20.55
CA LEU A 180 -13.49 6.36 -19.92
C LEU A 180 -12.36 5.85 -19.01
N LEU A 181 -11.10 6.06 -19.37
CA LEU A 181 -9.95 5.71 -18.56
C LEU A 181 -9.95 6.50 -17.23
N GLU A 182 -10.14 7.82 -17.30
CA GLU A 182 -10.25 8.69 -16.11
C GLU A 182 -11.44 8.27 -15.23
N LYS A 183 -12.58 7.92 -15.83
CA LYS A 183 -13.72 7.37 -15.07
C LYS A 183 -13.38 6.08 -14.33
N ALA A 184 -12.70 5.13 -14.99
CA ALA A 184 -12.29 3.88 -14.37
C ALA A 184 -11.31 4.14 -13.22
N TYR A 185 -10.40 5.10 -13.39
CA TYR A 185 -9.47 5.51 -12.36
C TYR A 185 -10.16 6.21 -11.17
N ALA A 186 -11.15 7.07 -11.45
CA ALA A 186 -12.02 7.68 -10.45
C ALA A 186 -12.78 6.62 -9.64
N LYS A 187 -13.28 5.58 -10.30
CA LYS A 187 -13.95 4.44 -9.64
C LYS A 187 -13.03 3.71 -8.66
N VAL A 188 -11.80 3.40 -9.05
CA VAL A 188 -10.82 2.75 -8.15
C VAL A 188 -10.55 3.60 -6.91
N ASN A 189 -10.44 4.91 -7.10
CA ASN A 189 -10.20 5.90 -6.05
C ASN A 189 -11.48 6.33 -5.30
N GLY A 190 -12.65 5.86 -5.73
CA GLY A 190 -13.95 6.00 -5.07
C GLY A 190 -14.86 7.08 -5.66
N CYS A 191 -14.32 8.18 -6.21
CA CYS A 191 -15.06 9.25 -6.90
C CYS A 191 -14.11 10.14 -7.71
N TYR A 192 -14.62 10.99 -8.60
CA TYR A 192 -13.81 11.93 -9.37
C TYR A 192 -13.06 12.94 -8.48
N GLU A 193 -13.71 13.49 -7.44
CA GLU A 193 -13.08 14.46 -6.53
C GLU A 193 -11.85 13.88 -5.80
N ALA A 194 -11.78 12.57 -5.61
CA ALA A 194 -10.62 11.92 -5.00
C ALA A 194 -9.34 12.01 -5.86
N LEU A 195 -9.48 12.32 -7.15
CA LEU A 195 -8.37 12.53 -8.08
C LEU A 195 -7.78 13.95 -8.00
N SER A 196 -8.48 14.90 -7.39
CA SER A 196 -7.98 16.27 -7.27
C SER A 196 -6.71 16.34 -6.42
N GLY A 197 -5.64 16.93 -6.96
CA GLY A 197 -4.33 17.05 -6.32
C GLY A 197 -3.59 15.72 -6.20
N GLY A 198 -2.44 15.62 -6.85
CA GLY A 198 -1.58 14.44 -6.89
C GLY A 198 -0.25 14.70 -7.57
N SER A 199 0.59 13.68 -7.61
CA SER A 199 1.89 13.67 -8.30
C SER A 199 1.80 12.83 -9.58
N THR A 200 2.50 13.23 -10.65
CA THR A 200 2.49 12.48 -11.93
C THR A 200 3.04 11.06 -11.72
N THR A 201 4.00 10.91 -10.80
CA THR A 201 4.51 9.61 -10.33
C THR A 201 3.40 8.63 -9.90
N GLU A 202 2.31 9.12 -9.29
CA GLU A 202 1.21 8.24 -8.89
C GLU A 202 0.53 7.59 -10.09
N GLY A 203 0.33 8.37 -11.16
CA GLY A 203 -0.25 7.90 -12.41
C GLY A 203 0.70 6.96 -13.13
N PHE A 204 2.00 7.33 -13.20
CA PHE A 204 3.00 6.47 -13.83
C PHE A 204 3.07 5.09 -13.16
N GLU A 205 3.14 5.03 -11.84
CA GLU A 205 3.15 3.74 -11.12
C GLU A 205 1.89 2.93 -11.38
N ASP A 206 0.72 3.58 -11.36
CA ASP A 206 -0.56 2.89 -11.57
C ASP A 206 -0.78 2.44 -13.01
N PHE A 207 -0.08 3.04 -13.98
CA PHE A 207 -0.13 2.63 -15.39
C PHE A 207 0.95 1.62 -15.76
N THR A 208 2.02 1.48 -14.97
CA THR A 208 3.19 0.70 -15.40
C THR A 208 3.59 -0.41 -14.44
N GLY A 209 3.27 -0.27 -13.14
CA GLY A 209 3.90 -1.03 -12.06
C GLY A 209 5.37 -0.67 -11.80
N GLY A 210 5.90 0.32 -12.54
CA GLY A 210 7.25 0.84 -12.48
C GLY A 210 7.60 1.56 -11.18
N ILE A 211 8.85 1.97 -11.07
CA ILE A 211 9.34 2.79 -9.96
C ILE A 211 9.63 4.21 -10.44
N ALA A 212 9.15 5.19 -9.69
CA ALA A 212 9.36 6.59 -9.99
C ALA A 212 10.51 7.19 -9.16
N GLU A 213 11.38 7.93 -9.83
CA GLU A 213 12.43 8.77 -9.25
C GLU A 213 12.08 10.25 -9.43
N ASN A 214 12.36 11.04 -8.39
CA ASN A 214 12.16 12.48 -8.40
C ASN A 214 13.51 13.18 -8.32
N TYR A 215 13.81 14.02 -9.31
CA TYR A 215 15.00 14.85 -9.35
C TYR A 215 14.64 16.31 -9.10
N GLU A 216 15.26 16.91 -8.09
CA GLU A 216 15.25 18.36 -7.91
C GLU A 216 16.22 18.99 -8.93
N LEU A 217 15.69 19.72 -9.91
CA LEU A 217 16.48 20.23 -11.05
C LEU A 217 17.55 21.25 -10.62
N SER A 218 17.35 21.92 -9.47
CA SER A 218 18.35 22.82 -8.87
C SER A 218 19.62 22.10 -8.41
N LYS A 219 19.54 20.80 -8.14
CA LYS A 219 20.63 19.92 -7.67
C LYS A 219 20.90 18.77 -8.63
N ALA A 220 20.34 18.82 -9.83
CA ALA A 220 20.46 17.73 -10.78
C ALA A 220 21.93 17.53 -11.23
N PRO A 221 22.34 16.27 -11.48
CA PRO A 221 23.69 15.96 -11.92
C PRO A 221 23.98 16.54 -13.31
N SER A 222 25.25 16.77 -13.62
CA SER A 222 25.70 17.41 -14.87
C SER A 222 25.34 16.61 -16.13
N ASN A 223 25.13 15.30 -16.00
CA ASN A 223 24.72 14.39 -17.06
C ASN A 223 23.18 14.24 -17.20
N MET A 224 22.37 15.06 -16.53
CA MET A 224 20.90 14.97 -16.53
C MET A 224 20.27 14.88 -17.92
N PHE A 225 20.77 15.63 -18.91
CA PHE A 225 20.25 15.52 -20.28
C PHE A 225 20.39 14.11 -20.87
N GLN A 226 21.50 13.42 -20.59
CA GLN A 226 21.69 12.04 -21.03
C GLN A 226 20.82 11.06 -20.27
N ILE A 227 20.55 11.31 -18.98
CA ILE A 227 19.61 10.51 -18.19
C ILE A 227 18.20 10.60 -18.82
N ILE A 228 17.73 11.82 -19.12
CA ILE A 228 16.42 12.05 -19.77
C ILE A 228 16.35 11.31 -21.10
N LYS A 229 17.38 11.48 -21.95
CA LYS A 229 17.41 10.85 -23.28
C LYS A 229 17.37 9.33 -23.19
N LYS A 230 18.24 8.74 -22.35
CA LYS A 230 18.29 7.28 -22.13
C LYS A 230 16.96 6.76 -21.57
N ALA A 231 16.31 7.50 -20.67
CA ALA A 231 15.03 7.10 -20.10
C ALA A 231 13.92 7.10 -21.16
N LEU A 232 13.84 8.13 -22.00
CA LEU A 232 12.89 8.18 -23.13
C LEU A 232 13.16 7.06 -24.15
N ASP A 233 14.42 6.83 -24.52
CA ASP A 233 14.83 5.75 -25.42
C ASP A 233 14.53 4.35 -24.82
N ALA A 234 14.44 4.26 -23.49
CA ALA A 234 14.01 3.06 -22.76
C ALA A 234 12.50 2.94 -22.56
N GLY A 235 11.71 3.86 -23.12
CA GLY A 235 10.25 3.88 -22.98
C GLY A 235 9.76 4.26 -21.58
N ALA A 236 10.62 4.82 -20.73
CA ALA A 236 10.24 5.33 -19.42
C ALA A 236 9.25 6.49 -19.56
N LEU A 237 8.39 6.67 -18.56
CA LEU A 237 7.43 7.77 -18.53
C LEU A 237 8.05 8.94 -17.77
N LEU A 238 8.13 10.10 -18.41
CA LEU A 238 8.72 11.29 -17.81
C LEU A 238 7.68 12.39 -17.62
N GLY A 239 7.74 13.04 -16.46
CA GLY A 239 6.92 14.18 -16.09
C GLY A 239 7.80 15.28 -15.49
N CYS A 240 7.32 16.52 -15.53
CA CYS A 240 8.02 17.65 -14.91
C CYS A 240 7.02 18.67 -14.38
N SER A 241 7.46 19.47 -13.41
CA SER A 241 6.61 20.47 -12.77
C SER A 241 7.40 21.67 -12.28
N ILE A 242 6.68 22.79 -12.08
CA ILE A 242 7.20 24.04 -11.56
C ILE A 242 6.60 24.23 -10.16
N ASP A 243 7.46 24.31 -9.14
CA ASP A 243 7.03 24.48 -7.76
C ASP A 243 6.35 25.85 -7.55
N ILE A 244 5.41 25.87 -6.62
CA ILE A 244 4.71 27.09 -6.19
C ILE A 244 5.28 27.62 -4.88
N THR A 245 5.41 28.94 -4.78
CA THR A 245 5.84 29.62 -3.55
C THR A 245 4.68 29.86 -2.57
N SER A 246 3.44 29.84 -3.06
CA SER A 246 2.23 29.99 -2.25
C SER A 246 1.07 29.25 -2.89
N ALA A 247 0.04 28.90 -2.11
CA ALA A 247 -1.17 28.26 -2.65
C ALA A 247 -1.90 29.13 -3.70
N ALA A 248 -1.74 30.45 -3.65
CA ALA A 248 -2.31 31.38 -4.64
C ALA A 248 -1.61 31.30 -6.01
N ASP A 249 -0.41 30.72 -6.07
CA ASP A 249 0.34 30.51 -7.31
C ASP A 249 -0.04 29.21 -8.04
N SER A 250 -0.94 28.40 -7.47
CA SER A 250 -1.41 27.17 -8.10
C SER A 250 -2.11 27.47 -9.43
N GLU A 251 -1.70 26.79 -10.49
CA GLU A 251 -2.15 27.01 -11.87
C GLU A 251 -1.93 28.45 -12.41
N ALA A 252 -1.03 29.22 -11.79
CA ALA A 252 -0.72 30.57 -12.24
C ALA A 252 0.16 30.55 -13.50
N VAL A 253 -0.27 31.26 -14.54
CA VAL A 253 0.44 31.39 -15.82
C VAL A 253 1.51 32.48 -15.71
N THR A 254 2.75 32.13 -16.03
CA THR A 254 3.91 33.05 -16.08
C THR A 254 3.87 33.93 -17.33
N TYR A 255 4.74 34.96 -17.37
CA TYR A 255 4.86 35.84 -18.53
C TYR A 255 5.29 35.12 -19.83
N GLN A 256 5.96 33.97 -19.72
CA GLN A 256 6.34 33.09 -20.84
C GLN A 256 5.34 31.94 -21.07
N LYS A 257 4.13 32.07 -20.52
CA LYS A 257 3.01 31.13 -20.62
C LYS A 257 3.24 29.73 -20.04
N LEU A 258 4.27 29.54 -19.21
CA LEU A 258 4.39 28.34 -18.37
C LEU A 258 3.46 28.46 -17.16
N VAL A 259 2.72 27.41 -16.85
CA VAL A 259 1.81 27.27 -15.70
C VAL A 259 2.55 26.68 -14.49
N LYS A 260 2.47 27.35 -13.33
CA LYS A 260 3.06 26.88 -12.05
C LYS A 260 2.11 25.94 -11.30
N GLY A 261 2.66 25.04 -10.47
CA GLY A 261 1.86 24.10 -9.67
C GLY A 261 1.05 23.12 -10.54
N HIS A 262 1.58 22.82 -11.72
CA HIS A 262 0.94 22.06 -12.78
C HIS A 262 1.90 21.00 -13.31
N ALA A 263 1.36 19.84 -13.66
CA ALA A 263 2.15 18.73 -14.20
C ALA A 263 2.24 18.82 -15.72
N TYR A 264 3.44 18.58 -16.26
CA TYR A 264 3.71 18.47 -17.68
C TYR A 264 4.30 17.11 -17.99
N SER A 265 4.11 16.65 -19.23
CA SER A 265 4.80 15.48 -19.75
C SER A 265 6.09 15.89 -20.45
N LEU A 266 7.20 15.19 -20.21
CA LEU A 266 8.42 15.37 -21.00
C LEU A 266 8.41 14.28 -22.09
N THR A 267 8.24 14.69 -23.35
CA THR A 267 7.88 13.79 -24.45
C THR A 267 9.00 13.60 -25.48
N GLY A 268 10.15 14.24 -25.30
CA GLY A 268 11.27 14.15 -26.23
C GLY A 268 12.54 14.84 -25.74
N ALA A 269 13.69 14.37 -26.21
CA ALA A 269 14.99 15.00 -26.00
C ALA A 269 15.87 14.80 -27.22
N MET A 270 16.40 15.89 -27.80
CA MET A 270 17.23 15.83 -29.01
C MET A 270 18.37 16.85 -29.00
N GLU A 271 19.36 16.60 -29.85
CA GLU A 271 20.48 17.50 -30.09
C GLU A 271 20.52 17.93 -31.55
N VAL A 272 20.29 19.21 -31.82
CA VAL A 272 20.26 19.78 -33.17
C VAL A 272 21.50 20.63 -33.47
N GLY A 273 21.86 20.74 -34.75
CA GLY A 273 22.89 21.68 -35.18
C GLY A 273 22.33 23.10 -35.27
N TYR A 274 22.82 24.02 -34.44
CA TYR A 274 22.41 25.43 -34.46
C TYR A 274 23.63 26.36 -34.52
N ARG A 275 23.77 27.08 -35.64
CA ARG A 275 24.84 28.07 -35.86
C ARG A 275 26.26 27.54 -35.56
N GLY A 276 26.55 26.32 -35.99
CA GLY A 276 27.86 25.67 -35.81
C GLY A 276 28.12 25.11 -34.41
N ARG A 277 27.11 25.06 -33.54
CA ARG A 277 27.16 24.41 -32.21
C ARG A 277 26.05 23.37 -32.10
N ARG A 278 26.24 22.38 -31.22
CA ARG A 278 25.16 21.46 -30.85
C ARG A 278 24.30 22.09 -29.78
N GLN A 279 23.00 22.17 -30.03
CA GLN A 279 22.01 22.67 -29.08
C GLN A 279 21.19 21.50 -28.54
N ARG A 280 21.10 21.41 -27.21
CA ARG A 280 20.26 20.43 -26.51
C ARG A 280 18.86 21.00 -26.33
N LEU A 281 17.85 20.26 -26.78
CA LEU A 281 16.44 20.61 -26.72
C LEU A 281 15.65 19.51 -26.02
N VAL A 282 14.63 19.90 -25.28
CA VAL A 282 13.64 18.99 -24.69
C VAL A 282 12.24 19.39 -25.18
N ARG A 283 11.38 18.39 -25.37
CA ARG A 283 9.98 18.58 -25.75
C ARG A 283 9.10 18.34 -24.52
N VAL A 284 8.25 19.31 -24.24
CA VAL A 284 7.38 19.32 -23.07
C VAL A 284 5.95 19.53 -23.53
N ARG A 285 5.00 18.82 -22.92
CA ARG A 285 3.58 18.93 -23.23
C ARG A 285 2.77 19.35 -22.02
N ASN A 286 1.95 20.38 -22.21
CA ASN A 286 0.91 20.81 -21.30
C ASN A 286 -0.34 19.92 -21.47
N PRO A 287 -0.82 19.21 -20.42
CA PRO A 287 -2.03 18.38 -20.50
C PRO A 287 -3.33 19.16 -20.72
N TRP A 288 -3.32 20.50 -20.67
CA TRP A 288 -4.45 21.31 -21.13
C TRP A 288 -4.70 21.19 -22.64
N GLY A 289 -3.69 20.76 -23.41
CA GLY A 289 -3.75 20.70 -24.88
C GLY A 289 -3.74 22.09 -25.55
N GLN A 290 -3.32 23.12 -24.80
CA GLN A 290 -3.21 24.51 -25.21
C GLN A 290 -2.27 25.24 -24.26
N VAL A 291 -1.96 26.52 -24.56
CA VAL A 291 -1.10 27.40 -23.73
C VAL A 291 0.34 26.89 -23.69
N GLU A 292 1.12 27.39 -24.65
CA GLU A 292 2.49 26.95 -24.91
C GLU A 292 3.54 28.02 -24.60
N TRP A 293 4.78 27.55 -24.38
CA TRP A 293 5.98 28.36 -24.21
C TRP A 293 6.16 29.39 -25.33
N THR A 294 6.45 30.64 -24.96
CA THR A 294 6.65 31.73 -25.94
C THR A 294 8.11 32.18 -26.07
N GLY A 295 9.06 31.45 -25.48
CA GLY A 295 10.48 31.78 -25.57
C GLY A 295 11.16 31.14 -26.77
N ALA A 296 12.49 31.07 -26.72
CA ALA A 296 13.30 30.44 -27.76
C ALA A 296 12.90 28.96 -27.95
N TRP A 297 12.87 28.52 -29.21
CA TRP A 297 12.47 27.17 -29.64
C TRP A 297 10.98 26.84 -29.54
N SER A 298 10.14 27.81 -29.16
CA SER A 298 8.69 27.71 -29.37
C SER A 298 8.32 27.43 -30.83
N ASP A 299 7.09 27.00 -31.08
CA ASP A 299 6.66 26.55 -32.41
C ASP A 299 6.76 27.64 -33.49
N SER A 300 6.64 28.91 -33.09
CA SER A 300 6.81 30.08 -33.98
C SER A 300 8.18 30.75 -33.89
N SER A 301 9.14 30.16 -33.17
CA SER A 301 10.46 30.73 -32.89
C SER A 301 11.33 30.82 -34.13
N SER A 302 11.97 31.97 -34.35
CA SER A 302 12.86 32.21 -35.50
C SER A 302 14.12 31.33 -35.53
N GLU A 303 14.49 30.76 -34.39
CA GLU A 303 15.63 29.89 -34.15
C GLU A 303 15.56 28.64 -35.03
N TRP A 304 14.35 28.11 -35.24
CA TRP A 304 14.11 26.98 -36.12
C TRP A 304 14.61 27.23 -37.54
N ASN A 305 14.57 28.48 -38.03
CA ASN A 305 15.02 28.82 -39.38
C ASN A 305 16.50 28.48 -39.65
N SER A 306 17.31 28.36 -38.59
CA SER A 306 18.74 28.03 -38.70
C SER A 306 19.05 26.55 -38.44
N VAL A 307 18.04 25.70 -38.24
CA VAL A 307 18.16 24.25 -38.09
C VAL A 307 17.78 23.58 -39.41
N ASP A 308 18.49 22.52 -39.78
CA ASP A 308 18.22 21.75 -41.00
C ASP A 308 16.80 21.20 -40.97
N GLN A 309 16.11 21.21 -42.10
CA GLN A 309 14.72 20.77 -42.18
C GLN A 309 14.56 19.26 -41.91
N SER A 310 15.62 18.46 -42.12
CA SER A 310 15.66 17.04 -41.76
C SER A 310 15.78 16.79 -40.25
N GLU A 311 16.25 17.77 -39.48
CA GLU A 311 16.35 17.71 -38.01
C GLU A 311 15.12 18.34 -37.32
N ARG A 312 14.16 18.87 -38.09
CA ARG A 312 12.90 19.40 -37.56
C ARG A 312 11.88 18.28 -37.51
N ASP A 313 11.68 17.69 -36.33
CA ASP A 313 10.47 16.92 -36.05
C ASP A 313 9.23 17.78 -36.33
N ASN A 314 8.13 17.17 -36.76
CA ASN A 314 6.87 17.84 -37.14
C ASN A 314 6.42 18.88 -36.09
N ILE A 315 6.79 20.15 -36.27
CA ILE A 315 6.33 21.29 -35.46
C ILE A 315 4.86 21.51 -35.83
N ARG A 316 3.95 21.26 -34.88
CA ARG A 316 2.49 21.45 -35.06
C ARG A 316 2.10 22.82 -34.50
N ALA A 317 0.81 23.12 -34.43
CA ALA A 317 0.31 24.43 -33.99
C ALA A 317 -0.67 24.25 -32.82
N ASP A 318 -0.34 24.89 -31.67
CA ASP A 318 -1.10 25.01 -30.42
C ASP A 318 -1.85 23.73 -29.99
N ASP A 319 -1.10 22.65 -29.74
CA ASP A 319 -1.60 21.38 -29.19
C ASP A 319 -1.13 21.12 -27.75
N GLY A 320 -0.52 22.14 -27.14
CA GLY A 320 0.07 22.13 -25.81
C GLY A 320 1.50 21.59 -25.77
N GLU A 321 2.05 21.09 -26.89
CA GLU A 321 3.41 20.56 -26.97
C GLU A 321 4.37 21.58 -27.58
N PHE A 322 5.50 21.79 -26.92
CA PHE A 322 6.51 22.73 -27.39
C PHE A 322 7.93 22.24 -27.10
N TRP A 323 8.88 22.74 -27.88
CA TRP A 323 10.30 22.57 -27.61
C TRP A 323 10.85 23.76 -26.82
N MET A 324 11.84 23.49 -25.97
CA MET A 324 12.63 24.51 -25.32
C MET A 324 14.09 24.07 -25.16
N SER A 325 14.99 25.03 -24.94
CA SER A 325 16.38 24.70 -24.65
C SER A 325 16.49 23.94 -23.33
N PHE A 326 17.38 22.95 -23.24
CA PHE A 326 17.62 22.23 -21.98
C PHE A 326 18.05 23.19 -20.85
N THR A 327 18.76 24.27 -21.21
CA THR A 327 19.16 25.31 -20.25
C THR A 327 17.95 26.08 -19.71
N ASP A 328 16.98 26.43 -20.56
CA ASP A 328 15.74 27.05 -20.10
C ASP A 328 14.90 26.07 -19.29
N PHE A 329 14.84 24.80 -19.68
CA PHE A 329 14.16 23.77 -18.91
C PHE A 329 14.68 23.70 -17.46
N MET A 330 16.00 23.57 -17.29
CA MET A 330 16.66 23.54 -15.98
C MET A 330 16.47 24.82 -15.16
N LYS A 331 16.22 25.96 -15.82
CA LYS A 331 16.01 27.26 -15.17
C LYS A 331 14.57 27.48 -14.71
N HIS A 332 13.58 27.00 -15.49
CA HIS A 332 12.17 27.29 -15.24
C HIS A 332 11.46 26.17 -14.48
N TYR A 333 11.84 24.91 -14.71
CA TYR A 333 11.26 23.77 -14.02
C TYR A 333 12.00 23.46 -12.72
N SER A 334 11.25 22.95 -11.75
CA SER A 334 11.77 22.65 -10.40
C SER A 334 12.04 21.17 -10.22
N ARG A 335 11.17 20.32 -10.79
CA ARG A 335 11.20 18.87 -10.60
C ARG A 335 11.08 18.12 -11.92
N LEU A 336 11.80 17.00 -11.99
CA LEU A 336 11.68 16.00 -13.04
C LEU A 336 11.37 14.65 -12.39
N GLU A 337 10.38 13.96 -12.93
CA GLU A 337 9.85 12.70 -12.46
C GLU A 337 10.11 11.66 -13.55
N ILE A 338 10.83 10.58 -13.25
CA ILE A 338 11.14 9.51 -14.22
C ILE A 338 10.61 8.19 -13.67
N CYS A 339 9.66 7.58 -14.37
CA CYS A 339 9.18 6.25 -14.04
C CYS A 339 9.79 5.20 -14.96
N THR A 340 10.71 4.41 -14.39
CA THR A 340 11.36 3.31 -15.10
C THR A 340 10.45 2.09 -15.07
N LEU A 341 10.30 1.46 -16.23
CA LEU A 341 9.45 0.29 -16.42
C LEU A 341 10.07 -0.95 -15.78
N THR A 342 9.23 -1.85 -15.28
CA THR A 342 9.68 -3.14 -14.74
C THR A 342 9.87 -4.17 -15.85
N PRO A 343 10.64 -5.26 -15.62
CA PRO A 343 10.76 -6.36 -16.58
C PRO A 343 9.40 -6.90 -17.07
N ASP A 344 8.38 -6.89 -16.20
CA ASP A 344 7.03 -7.37 -16.52
C ASP A 344 6.27 -6.46 -17.50
N THR A 345 6.77 -5.25 -17.74
CA THR A 345 6.11 -4.22 -18.56
C THR A 345 6.65 -4.20 -19.99
N LEU A 346 7.87 -4.70 -20.24
CA LEU A 346 8.52 -4.67 -21.56
C LEU A 346 8.74 -6.09 -22.10
N THR A 347 8.24 -6.39 -23.30
CA THR A 347 8.44 -7.69 -23.97
C THR A 347 9.79 -7.79 -24.69
N SER A 348 10.63 -6.77 -24.59
CA SER A 348 11.89 -6.64 -25.33
C SER A 348 13.09 -6.86 -24.42
N ASP A 349 13.97 -7.80 -24.79
CA ASP A 349 15.23 -8.14 -24.09
C ASP A 349 16.30 -7.02 -24.18
N THR A 350 15.95 -5.83 -24.68
CA THR A 350 16.90 -4.77 -25.02
C THR A 350 17.39 -3.98 -23.78
N TYR A 351 16.77 -4.17 -22.61
CA TYR A 351 17.01 -3.33 -21.43
C TYR A 351 17.47 -4.14 -20.22
N LYS A 352 18.34 -3.54 -19.38
CA LYS A 352 18.79 -4.15 -18.12
C LYS A 352 17.58 -4.44 -17.22
N HIS A 353 17.43 -5.69 -16.81
CA HIS A 353 16.35 -6.11 -15.93
C HIS A 353 16.68 -5.76 -14.48
N TRP A 354 15.75 -5.06 -13.82
CA TRP A 354 15.78 -4.88 -12.36
C TRP A 354 15.26 -6.14 -11.69
N SER A 355 15.93 -6.59 -10.63
CA SER A 355 15.36 -7.56 -9.69
C SER A 355 14.34 -6.82 -8.80
N VAL A 356 13.08 -7.28 -8.79
CA VAL A 356 11.97 -6.60 -8.08
C VAL A 356 11.41 -7.50 -6.98
N CYS A 357 11.33 -6.97 -5.75
CA CYS A 357 10.68 -7.62 -4.63
C CYS A 357 9.58 -6.71 -4.05
N ASN A 358 8.36 -7.21 -3.91
CA ASN A 358 7.21 -6.47 -3.37
C ASN A 358 6.69 -7.15 -2.11
N TYR A 359 6.58 -6.39 -1.01
CA TYR A 359 6.02 -6.89 0.25
C TYR A 359 4.91 -5.99 0.75
N ASN A 360 3.84 -6.63 1.23
CA ASN A 360 2.70 -5.95 1.83
C ASN A 360 2.85 -5.90 3.35
N GLY A 361 2.64 -4.73 3.93
CA GLY A 361 2.71 -4.53 5.36
C GLY A 361 1.57 -3.65 5.88
N SER A 362 1.46 -3.56 7.20
CA SER A 362 0.46 -2.74 7.86
C SER A 362 1.01 -2.14 9.15
N TRP A 363 0.67 -0.88 9.37
CA TRP A 363 0.76 -0.19 10.65
C TRP A 363 -0.60 -0.28 11.33
N ARG A 364 -0.61 -0.83 12.53
CA ARG A 364 -1.80 -0.92 13.38
C ARG A 364 -1.52 -0.34 14.74
N ARG A 365 -2.42 0.54 15.19
CA ARG A 365 -2.37 1.20 16.49
C ARG A 365 -2.24 0.16 17.60
N GLY A 366 -1.39 0.46 18.58
CA GLY A 366 -1.05 -0.45 19.66
C GLY A 366 -0.22 -1.66 19.25
N SER A 367 0.16 -1.87 17.98
CA SER A 367 1.03 -2.99 17.62
C SER A 367 2.14 -2.51 16.70
N THR A 368 1.94 -2.56 15.39
CA THR A 368 2.98 -2.27 14.41
C THR A 368 3.08 -0.80 14.02
N ALA A 369 2.20 0.08 14.50
CA ALA A 369 2.26 1.52 14.24
C ALA A 369 3.25 2.22 15.19
N GLY A 370 4.54 1.93 15.01
CA GLY A 370 5.62 2.34 15.92
C GLY A 370 6.07 3.79 15.80
N GLY A 371 5.71 4.46 14.69
CA GLY A 371 6.21 5.81 14.37
C GLY A 371 7.70 5.79 13.97
N CYS A 372 8.28 6.96 13.70
CA CYS A 372 9.68 7.04 13.25
C CYS A 372 10.67 6.93 14.42
N ARG A 373 11.98 7.00 14.13
CA ARG A 373 13.07 6.85 15.11
C ARG A 373 13.01 7.84 16.29
N ASN A 374 12.27 8.94 16.14
CA ASN A 374 11.98 9.90 17.22
C ASN A 374 11.09 9.32 18.33
N ASN A 375 10.44 8.17 18.08
CA ASN A 375 9.61 7.43 19.03
C ASN A 375 10.33 6.13 19.45
N PRO A 376 11.47 6.17 20.17
CA PRO A 376 12.30 4.99 20.43
C PRO A 376 11.60 3.90 21.25
N TYR A 377 10.55 4.24 22.01
CA TYR A 377 9.78 3.27 22.78
C TYR A 377 9.00 2.29 21.89
N THR A 378 8.54 2.73 20.72
CA THR A 378 7.66 1.98 19.82
C THR A 378 8.25 1.74 18.43
N PHE A 379 9.28 2.48 18.01
CA PHE A 379 9.90 2.39 16.67
C PHE A 379 10.25 0.95 16.25
N TRP A 380 10.81 0.18 17.18
CA TRP A 380 11.24 -1.20 16.96
C TRP A 380 10.09 -2.14 16.62
N MET A 381 8.84 -1.79 16.93
CA MET A 381 7.65 -2.60 16.68
C MET A 381 7.13 -2.47 15.24
N ASN A 382 7.62 -1.49 14.46
CA ASN A 382 7.28 -1.41 13.04
C ASN A 382 7.71 -2.70 12.32
N PRO A 383 7.04 -3.10 11.24
CA PRO A 383 7.50 -4.22 10.42
C PRO A 383 8.93 -3.98 9.95
N GLN A 384 9.73 -5.03 9.88
CA GLN A 384 11.14 -4.97 9.48
C GLN A 384 11.37 -5.88 8.29
N PHE A 385 12.23 -5.48 7.35
CA PHE A 385 12.53 -6.24 6.13
C PHE A 385 14.04 -6.35 5.96
N LYS A 386 14.56 -7.57 5.86
CA LYS A 386 15.97 -7.81 5.59
C LYS A 386 16.21 -7.80 4.09
N ILE A 387 17.24 -7.09 3.64
CA ILE A 387 17.75 -7.14 2.27
C ILE A 387 19.19 -7.67 2.29
N THR A 388 19.46 -8.64 1.43
CA THR A 388 20.80 -9.23 1.23
C THR A 388 21.36 -8.75 -0.10
N LEU A 389 22.49 -8.06 -0.07
CA LEU A 389 23.22 -7.55 -1.23
C LEU A 389 24.51 -8.37 -1.39
N GLU A 390 24.65 -9.09 -2.50
CA GLU A 390 25.77 -10.02 -2.72
C GLU A 390 26.74 -9.53 -3.80
N GLU A 391 26.22 -9.13 -4.95
CA GLU A 391 27.01 -8.73 -6.13
C GLU A 391 27.01 -7.20 -6.30
N GLU A 392 28.20 -6.65 -6.56
CA GLU A 392 28.40 -5.24 -6.89
C GLU A 392 27.98 -4.95 -8.35
N ASP A 393 27.68 -3.69 -8.66
CA ASP A 393 27.26 -3.29 -10.00
C ASP A 393 28.42 -3.35 -11.01
N ASP A 394 28.14 -3.81 -12.24
CA ASP A 394 29.13 -3.91 -13.33
C ASP A 394 29.03 -2.71 -14.30
N ASP A 395 28.91 -1.48 -13.81
CA ASP A 395 28.86 -0.28 -14.67
C ASP A 395 30.28 0.33 -14.83
N PRO A 396 30.88 0.25 -16.03
CA PRO A 396 32.22 0.79 -16.27
C PRO A 396 32.28 2.32 -16.23
N ASP A 397 31.15 3.01 -16.31
CA ASP A 397 31.05 4.47 -16.22
C ASP A 397 30.83 4.97 -14.78
N ASP A 398 30.68 4.06 -13.81
CA ASP A 398 30.48 4.38 -12.40
C ASP A 398 31.79 4.23 -11.60
N ASN A 399 32.20 5.31 -10.92
CA ASN A 399 33.43 5.32 -10.12
C ASN A 399 33.20 4.83 -8.68
N GLU A 400 31.95 4.55 -8.28
CA GLU A 400 31.60 4.08 -6.95
C GLU A 400 31.30 2.58 -6.95
N VAL A 401 32.12 1.82 -6.21
CA VAL A 401 31.97 0.38 -6.01
C VAL A 401 30.88 0.12 -4.96
N GLY A 402 29.87 -0.66 -5.32
CA GLY A 402 28.80 -1.08 -4.42
C GLY A 402 27.62 -1.70 -5.16
N CYS A 403 26.60 -2.07 -4.40
CA CYS A 403 25.35 -2.64 -4.90
C CYS A 403 24.30 -1.53 -4.98
N THR A 404 23.77 -1.25 -6.17
CA THR A 404 22.70 -0.27 -6.37
C THR A 404 21.34 -0.90 -6.17
N PHE A 405 20.53 -0.27 -5.31
CA PHE A 405 19.13 -0.62 -5.13
C PHE A 405 18.29 0.61 -4.83
N MET A 406 16.98 0.47 -5.02
CA MET A 406 15.99 1.47 -4.71
C MET A 406 14.93 0.87 -3.80
N VAL A 407 14.47 1.68 -2.85
CA VAL A 407 13.36 1.31 -1.97
C VAL A 407 12.23 2.30 -2.19
N GLY A 408 11.07 1.78 -2.60
CA GLY A 408 9.80 2.51 -2.68
C GLY A 408 8.87 2.08 -1.55
N LEU A 409 8.46 3.01 -0.68
CA LEU A 409 7.46 2.78 0.37
C LEU A 409 6.15 3.48 -0.03
N ILE A 410 5.15 2.70 -0.45
CA ILE A 410 3.85 3.20 -0.92
C ILE A 410 2.74 2.93 0.10
N GLN A 411 2.01 3.97 0.53
CA GLN A 411 0.83 3.82 1.40
C GLN A 411 -0.45 3.57 0.58
N LYS A 412 -1.30 2.65 1.04
CA LYS A 412 -2.44 2.13 0.26
C LYS A 412 -3.74 2.89 0.52
N ASN A 413 -4.54 3.04 -0.54
CA ASN A 413 -5.96 3.45 -0.50
C ASN A 413 -6.28 4.81 0.16
N ARG A 414 -5.30 5.68 0.42
CA ARG A 414 -5.54 6.93 1.16
C ARG A 414 -6.49 7.90 0.44
N ARG A 415 -6.46 7.97 -0.90
CA ARG A 415 -7.41 8.79 -1.69
C ARG A 415 -8.87 8.45 -1.39
N ARG A 416 -9.20 7.15 -1.22
CA ARG A 416 -10.56 6.68 -0.87
C ARG A 416 -11.00 7.13 0.52
N MET A 417 -10.06 7.46 1.40
CA MET A 417 -10.29 7.88 2.78
C MET A 417 -10.53 9.40 2.89
N ARG A 418 -10.28 10.19 1.84
CA ARG A 418 -10.53 11.65 1.84
C ARG A 418 -11.98 12.04 2.13
N LYS A 419 -12.95 11.20 1.71
CA LYS A 419 -14.36 11.37 2.07
C LYS A 419 -14.64 11.26 3.58
N MET A 420 -13.73 10.65 4.35
CA MET A 420 -13.77 10.54 5.81
C MET A 420 -12.92 11.63 6.50
N GLY A 421 -12.34 12.56 5.74
CA GLY A 421 -11.46 13.61 6.27
C GLY A 421 -10.00 13.19 6.49
N GLU A 422 -9.63 11.99 6.04
CA GLU A 422 -8.27 11.45 6.11
C GLU A 422 -7.45 11.82 4.87
N ASP A 423 -6.14 12.02 5.00
CA ASP A 423 -5.23 12.26 3.87
C ASP A 423 -3.97 11.39 3.94
N MET A 424 -3.00 11.61 3.05
CA MET A 424 -1.71 10.92 3.10
C MET A 424 -1.02 11.08 4.45
N HIS A 425 -0.55 9.97 5.03
CA HIS A 425 0.32 10.03 6.20
C HIS A 425 1.70 10.52 5.79
N THR A 426 2.40 11.19 6.70
CA THR A 426 3.84 11.44 6.55
C THR A 426 4.57 10.12 6.76
N ILE A 427 5.15 9.55 5.70
CA ILE A 427 5.82 8.23 5.72
C ILE A 427 7.30 8.36 5.37
N GLY A 428 8.08 7.34 5.74
CA GLY A 428 9.50 7.22 5.43
C GLY A 428 10.05 5.91 5.98
N PHE A 429 11.33 5.65 5.72
CA PHE A 429 11.99 4.42 6.17
C PHE A 429 13.44 4.67 6.56
N ALA A 430 13.97 3.81 7.42
CA ALA A 430 15.36 3.81 7.84
C ALA A 430 16.01 2.46 7.52
N ILE A 431 17.29 2.48 7.18
CA ILE A 431 18.09 1.31 6.82
C ILE A 431 19.22 1.15 7.84
N TYR A 432 19.38 -0.06 8.36
CA TYR A 432 20.38 -0.42 9.37
C TYR A 432 21.21 -1.62 8.90
N GLU A 433 22.47 -1.73 9.32
CA GLU A 433 23.27 -2.93 9.05
C GLU A 433 22.91 -4.06 10.03
N VAL A 434 22.68 -5.27 9.52
CA VAL A 434 22.39 -6.43 10.35
C VAL A 434 23.65 -6.86 11.13
N PRO A 435 23.57 -6.99 12.47
CA PRO A 435 24.71 -7.43 13.28
C PRO A 435 25.31 -8.75 12.81
N PRO A 436 26.64 -8.95 12.89
CA PRO A 436 27.30 -10.19 12.48
C PRO A 436 26.70 -11.47 13.10
N LYS A 437 26.22 -11.40 14.35
CA LYS A 437 25.57 -12.52 15.06
C LYS A 437 24.25 -13.01 14.43
N PHE A 438 23.62 -12.18 13.60
CA PHE A 438 22.34 -12.45 12.95
C PHE A 438 22.47 -12.63 11.42
N ARG A 439 23.68 -12.50 10.87
CA ARG A 439 23.91 -12.73 9.43
C ARG A 439 23.59 -14.18 9.05
N GLY A 440 22.98 -14.38 7.89
CA GLY A 440 22.50 -15.67 7.40
C GLY A 440 21.21 -16.17 8.06
N GLN A 441 20.70 -15.51 9.10
CA GLN A 441 19.43 -15.89 9.73
C GLN A 441 18.25 -15.23 9.02
N ARG A 442 17.20 -16.01 8.72
CA ARG A 442 15.98 -15.49 8.05
C ARG A 442 15.01 -14.81 9.00
N GLU A 443 14.99 -15.22 10.26
CA GLU A 443 14.01 -14.80 11.28
C GLU A 443 14.66 -13.85 12.29
N VAL A 444 14.83 -12.58 11.92
CA VAL A 444 15.55 -11.59 12.74
C VAL A 444 14.66 -10.37 12.97
N HIS A 445 13.88 -10.37 14.05
CA HIS A 445 13.23 -9.15 14.51
C HIS A 445 14.10 -8.44 15.56
N LEU A 446 14.70 -7.31 15.19
CA LEU A 446 15.55 -6.55 16.10
C LEU A 446 14.72 -5.81 17.15
N ASP A 447 15.21 -5.80 18.39
CA ASP A 447 14.50 -5.23 19.54
C ASP A 447 14.81 -3.75 19.75
N LYS A 448 14.17 -3.17 20.77
CA LYS A 448 14.39 -1.79 21.20
C LYS A 448 15.86 -1.46 21.47
N ASN A 449 16.60 -2.36 22.10
CA ASN A 449 17.97 -2.11 22.55
C ASN A 449 18.93 -1.95 21.36
N TYR A 450 18.70 -2.72 20.30
CA TYR A 450 19.45 -2.57 19.06
C TYR A 450 19.33 -1.16 18.48
N PHE A 451 18.11 -0.67 18.26
CA PHE A 451 17.89 0.66 17.65
C PHE A 451 18.34 1.82 18.54
N LEU A 452 18.39 1.64 19.85
CA LEU A 452 18.94 2.62 20.79
C LEU A 452 20.48 2.73 20.71
N SER A 453 21.16 1.63 20.40
CA SER A 453 22.63 1.55 20.39
C SER A 453 23.26 1.70 19.01
N HIS A 454 22.48 1.56 17.93
CA HIS A 454 22.98 1.61 16.55
C HIS A 454 22.39 2.80 15.79
N ALA A 455 23.26 3.48 15.02
CA ALA A 455 22.85 4.50 14.08
C ALA A 455 22.33 3.86 12.78
N GLN A 456 21.44 4.57 12.09
CA GLN A 456 20.98 4.18 10.76
C GLN A 456 22.12 4.36 9.74
N THR A 457 22.31 3.38 8.86
CA THR A 457 23.30 3.42 7.77
C THR A 457 22.82 4.29 6.61
N ALA A 458 21.53 4.21 6.31
CA ALA A 458 20.85 5.06 5.33
C ALA A 458 19.39 5.29 5.75
N ARG A 459 18.69 6.17 5.04
CA ARG A 459 17.26 6.45 5.25
C ARG A 459 16.67 7.09 4.01
N SER A 460 15.34 7.10 3.91
CA SER A 460 14.66 8.02 3.00
C SER A 460 15.10 9.46 3.29
N GLU A 461 15.26 10.28 2.24
CA GLU A 461 15.79 11.64 2.38
C GLU A 461 15.01 12.48 3.39
N THR A 462 13.68 12.40 3.31
CA THR A 462 12.74 13.05 4.22
C THR A 462 11.55 12.14 4.52
N PHE A 463 10.88 12.43 5.63
CA PHE A 463 9.54 11.91 5.89
C PHE A 463 8.54 12.91 5.29
N ILE A 464 7.74 12.46 4.32
CA ILE A 464 6.86 13.35 3.56
C ILE A 464 5.49 12.70 3.36
N ASN A 465 4.45 13.54 3.24
CA ASN A 465 3.06 13.15 3.05
C ASN A 465 2.73 12.90 1.56
N LEU A 466 3.54 12.08 0.89
CA LEU A 466 3.29 11.61 -0.47
C LEU A 466 2.73 10.18 -0.45
N ARG A 467 2.14 9.76 -1.57
CA ARG A 467 1.65 8.38 -1.73
C ARG A 467 2.78 7.36 -1.65
N GLU A 468 3.89 7.62 -2.33
CA GLU A 468 5.13 6.84 -2.23
C GLU A 468 6.29 7.74 -1.84
N VAL A 469 7.18 7.20 -1.00
CA VAL A 469 8.52 7.74 -0.77
C VAL A 469 9.52 6.76 -1.33
N SER A 470 10.24 7.16 -2.38
CA SER A 470 11.29 6.36 -3.02
C SER A 470 12.66 6.99 -2.80
N SER A 471 13.69 6.17 -2.66
CA SER A 471 15.09 6.63 -2.61
C SER A 471 16.02 5.58 -3.20
N ARG A 472 17.03 6.04 -3.94
CA ARG A 472 18.11 5.23 -4.51
C ARG A 472 19.29 5.19 -3.56
N PHE A 473 19.88 4.01 -3.41
CA PHE A 473 21.02 3.75 -2.55
C PHE A 473 22.08 2.97 -3.31
N LYS A 474 23.34 3.23 -2.96
CA LYS A 474 24.48 2.40 -3.31
C LYS A 474 25.20 2.04 -2.01
N MET A 475 25.30 0.74 -1.71
CA MET A 475 25.86 0.26 -0.44
C MET A 475 26.81 -0.91 -0.68
N PRO A 476 27.81 -1.13 0.19
CA PRO A 476 28.66 -2.32 0.09
C PRO A 476 27.86 -3.62 0.21
N PRO A 477 28.34 -4.74 -0.36
CA PRO A 477 27.76 -6.05 -0.14
C PRO A 477 27.58 -6.36 1.36
N GLY A 478 26.41 -6.90 1.72
CA GLY A 478 26.04 -7.13 3.12
C GLY A 478 24.55 -7.33 3.34
N GLU A 479 24.18 -7.52 4.61
CA GLU A 479 22.79 -7.66 5.04
C GLU A 479 22.33 -6.39 5.75
N TYR A 480 21.20 -5.85 5.32
CA TYR A 480 20.62 -4.62 5.85
C TYR A 480 19.16 -4.82 6.24
N LEU A 481 18.67 -4.00 7.15
CA LEU A 481 17.30 -4.00 7.66
C LEU A 481 16.60 -2.70 7.28
N ILE A 482 15.51 -2.79 6.54
CA ILE A 482 14.64 -1.68 6.18
C ILE A 482 13.46 -1.65 7.17
N VAL A 483 13.28 -0.51 7.83
CA VAL A 483 12.19 -0.28 8.80
C VAL A 483 11.27 0.83 8.28
N PRO A 484 10.18 0.49 7.58
CA PRO A 484 9.17 1.46 7.13
C PRO A 484 8.26 1.91 8.27
N SER A 485 7.99 3.21 8.34
CA SER A 485 7.15 3.80 9.39
C SER A 485 6.43 5.06 8.92
N THR A 486 5.36 5.40 9.63
CA THR A 486 4.84 6.77 9.66
C THR A 486 5.72 7.65 10.55
N PHE A 487 5.66 8.97 10.38
CA PHE A 487 6.40 9.89 11.23
C PHE A 487 5.93 9.81 12.70
N GLU A 488 4.63 10.00 12.92
CA GLU A 488 3.99 9.84 14.22
C GLU A 488 3.68 8.36 14.50
N ALA A 489 3.76 7.95 15.77
CA ALA A 489 3.28 6.65 16.20
C ALA A 489 1.75 6.56 16.14
N HIS A 490 1.22 5.34 16.22
CA HIS A 490 -0.21 5.04 16.33
C HIS A 490 -1.09 5.44 15.12
N LYS A 491 -0.47 5.71 13.97
CA LYS A 491 -1.19 5.90 12.71
C LYS A 491 -1.49 4.56 12.05
N ASP A 492 -2.77 4.27 11.85
CA ASP A 492 -3.21 3.11 11.09
C ASP A 492 -3.00 3.33 9.59
N GLY A 493 -2.44 2.34 8.92
CA GLY A 493 -2.26 2.38 7.47
C GLY A 493 -1.77 1.05 6.92
N ASP A 494 -2.08 0.80 5.65
CA ASP A 494 -1.50 -0.31 4.89
C ASP A 494 -0.43 0.25 3.96
N PHE A 495 0.61 -0.53 3.70
CA PHE A 495 1.68 -0.13 2.79
C PHE A 495 2.16 -1.30 1.94
N CYS A 496 2.85 -0.98 0.85
CA CYS A 496 3.71 -1.91 0.14
C CYS A 496 5.13 -1.33 0.16
N ILE A 497 6.12 -2.19 0.43
CA ILE A 497 7.52 -1.87 0.21
C ILE A 497 7.98 -2.59 -1.05
N ARG A 498 8.66 -1.86 -1.91
CA ARG A 498 9.17 -2.34 -3.19
C ARG A 498 10.67 -2.13 -3.21
N VAL A 499 11.42 -3.18 -3.50
CA VAL A 499 12.88 -3.14 -3.60
C VAL A 499 13.25 -3.49 -5.04
N PHE A 500 13.98 -2.58 -5.68
CA PHE A 500 14.51 -2.75 -7.02
C PHE A 500 16.03 -2.79 -6.91
N SER A 501 16.69 -3.84 -7.36
CA SER A 501 18.15 -3.92 -7.36
C SER A 501 18.68 -4.23 -8.75
N GLU A 502 19.83 -3.65 -9.09
CA GLU A 502 20.46 -3.88 -10.41
C GLU A 502 20.93 -5.33 -10.54
N LYS A 503 21.50 -5.87 -9.46
CA LYS A 503 21.84 -7.28 -9.31
C LYS A 503 20.72 -8.03 -8.59
N GLN A 504 20.72 -9.36 -8.70
CA GLN A 504 19.77 -10.17 -7.94
C GLN A 504 19.99 -9.95 -6.44
N SER A 505 18.90 -9.70 -5.71
CA SER A 505 18.92 -9.54 -4.26
C SER A 505 17.79 -10.33 -3.62
N GLU A 506 18.01 -10.83 -2.41
CA GLU A 506 16.97 -11.44 -1.60
C GLU A 506 16.47 -10.40 -0.59
N THR A 507 15.20 -10.05 -0.65
CA THR A 507 14.54 -9.29 0.41
C THR A 507 13.55 -10.21 1.12
N LEU A 508 13.52 -10.23 2.45
CA LEU A 508 12.63 -11.07 3.25
C LEU A 508 11.98 -10.25 4.39
N PRO A 509 10.70 -10.47 4.71
CA PRO A 509 10.12 -9.91 5.92
C PRO A 509 10.75 -10.56 7.15
N CYS A 510 11.17 -9.74 8.10
CA CYS A 510 11.63 -10.19 9.40
C CYS A 510 10.42 -10.44 10.29
N GLU A 511 9.94 -11.68 10.31
CA GLU A 511 8.94 -12.13 11.26
C GLU A 511 9.58 -13.08 12.28
N ASP A 512 9.13 -12.97 13.53
CA ASP A 512 9.42 -14.00 14.53
C ASP A 512 8.62 -15.28 14.18
N PRO A 513 9.19 -16.47 14.35
CA PRO A 513 8.50 -17.73 14.08
C PRO A 513 7.26 -17.87 14.98
N VAL A 514 6.26 -18.61 14.51
CA VAL A 514 5.03 -18.84 15.29
C VAL A 514 5.18 -20.13 16.09
N GLU A 515 5.66 -20.01 17.32
CA GLU A 515 6.04 -21.14 18.17
C GLU A 515 5.55 -20.94 19.62
N ALA A 516 5.35 -22.06 20.31
CA ALA A 516 4.98 -22.08 21.71
C ALA A 516 5.79 -23.16 22.45
N GLU A 517 6.69 -22.69 23.32
CA GLU A 517 7.49 -23.47 24.26
C GLU A 517 6.90 -23.30 25.66
N LEU A 518 5.90 -24.12 25.98
CA LEU A 518 5.17 -24.03 27.25
C LEU A 518 5.60 -25.17 28.17
N ASP A 519 5.80 -24.85 29.45
CA ASP A 519 6.01 -25.86 30.48
C ASP A 519 4.70 -26.63 30.71
N ASP A 520 4.65 -27.92 30.36
CA ASP A 520 3.53 -28.84 30.64
C ASP A 520 3.57 -29.34 32.11
N GLU A 521 3.85 -28.43 33.05
CA GLU A 521 3.78 -28.75 34.47
C GLU A 521 2.32 -28.96 34.89
N THR A 522 1.90 -30.22 34.93
CA THR A 522 0.65 -30.67 35.53
C THR A 522 0.85 -30.97 37.01
N VAL A 523 -0.16 -30.70 37.82
CA VAL A 523 -0.19 -31.05 39.24
C VAL A 523 -1.12 -32.24 39.39
N SER A 524 -0.55 -33.41 39.68
CA SER A 524 -1.35 -34.60 39.97
C SER A 524 -2.11 -34.44 41.28
N GLU A 525 -3.23 -35.14 41.46
CA GLU A 525 -4.02 -35.03 42.69
C GLU A 525 -3.17 -35.33 43.94
N ASP A 526 -2.23 -36.28 43.85
CA ASP A 526 -1.34 -36.71 44.92
C ASP A 526 -0.32 -35.65 45.34
N GLU A 527 0.04 -34.73 44.43
CA GLU A 527 0.99 -33.64 44.69
C GLU A 527 0.32 -32.43 45.33
N VAL A 528 -1.01 -32.37 45.34
CA VAL A 528 -1.77 -31.27 45.95
C VAL A 528 -1.63 -31.32 47.47
N ASP A 529 -1.05 -30.28 48.05
CA ASP A 529 -0.85 -30.19 49.50
C ASP A 529 -2.17 -30.15 50.27
N ALA A 530 -2.15 -30.66 51.51
CA ALA A 530 -3.33 -30.76 52.36
C ALA A 530 -4.04 -29.41 52.62
N GLY A 531 -3.29 -28.30 52.61
CA GLY A 531 -3.84 -26.95 52.76
C GLY A 531 -4.66 -26.54 51.52
N PHE A 532 -4.11 -26.78 50.32
CA PHE A 532 -4.82 -26.53 49.06
C PHE A 532 -6.04 -27.45 48.90
N ARG A 533 -5.94 -28.73 49.29
CA ARG A 533 -7.09 -29.65 49.34
C ARG A 533 -8.21 -29.12 50.25
N GLY A 534 -7.84 -28.62 51.43
CA GLY A 534 -8.79 -28.01 52.36
C GLY A 534 -9.42 -26.71 51.84
N LEU A 535 -8.71 -25.94 51.01
CA LEU A 535 -9.26 -24.77 50.32
C LEU A 535 -10.22 -25.19 49.20
N PHE A 536 -9.81 -26.15 48.35
CA PHE A 536 -10.62 -26.68 47.26
C PHE A 536 -11.95 -27.22 47.77
N ALA A 537 -11.95 -28.06 48.81
CA ALA A 537 -13.18 -28.63 49.38
C ALA A 537 -14.16 -27.58 49.93
N LYS A 538 -13.68 -26.40 50.34
CA LYS A 538 -14.54 -25.29 50.76
C LYS A 538 -15.15 -24.52 49.60
N LEU A 539 -14.54 -24.63 48.41
CA LEU A 539 -14.90 -23.86 47.22
C LEU A 539 -15.72 -24.70 46.22
N ALA A 540 -15.44 -25.99 46.09
CA ALA A 540 -15.98 -26.92 45.09
C ALA A 540 -17.33 -27.57 45.46
N GLY A 541 -18.04 -27.01 46.44
CA GLY A 541 -19.39 -27.44 46.79
C GLY A 541 -19.50 -28.92 47.20
N SER A 542 -20.65 -29.53 46.90
CA SER A 542 -20.97 -30.93 47.23
C SER A 542 -20.55 -31.94 46.16
N ASP A 543 -20.39 -31.48 44.92
CA ASP A 543 -19.95 -32.26 43.76
C ASP A 543 -18.43 -32.34 43.64
N MET A 544 -17.68 -31.59 44.46
CA MET A 544 -16.21 -31.59 44.49
C MET A 544 -15.59 -31.19 43.14
N GLU A 545 -16.29 -30.36 42.39
CA GLU A 545 -15.87 -29.82 41.10
C GLU A 545 -16.12 -28.30 41.07
N ILE A 546 -15.34 -27.55 40.29
CA ILE A 546 -15.48 -26.09 40.17
C ILE A 546 -15.96 -25.73 38.77
N SER A 547 -17.16 -25.15 38.67
CA SER A 547 -17.69 -24.58 37.43
C SER A 547 -17.05 -23.22 37.10
N ALA A 548 -17.19 -22.77 35.84
CA ALA A 548 -16.72 -21.43 35.43
C ALA A 548 -17.33 -20.28 36.26
N THR A 549 -18.59 -20.42 36.70
CA THR A 549 -19.26 -19.42 37.56
C THR A 549 -18.68 -19.36 38.98
N GLU A 550 -18.33 -20.53 39.54
CA GLU A 550 -17.67 -20.61 40.84
C GLU A 550 -16.24 -20.10 40.74
N LEU A 551 -15.52 -20.50 39.69
CA LEU A 551 -14.16 -20.04 39.38
C LEU A 551 -14.08 -18.50 39.35
N ARG A 552 -15.02 -17.86 38.65
CA ARG A 552 -15.13 -16.39 38.61
C ARG A 552 -15.26 -15.79 40.01
N THR A 553 -16.14 -16.37 40.83
CA THR A 553 -16.38 -15.89 42.20
C THR A 553 -15.13 -16.04 43.06
N ILE A 554 -14.39 -17.13 42.90
CA ILE A 554 -13.16 -17.44 43.63
C ILE A 554 -12.08 -16.43 43.25
N PHE A 555 -11.77 -16.30 41.96
CA PHE A 555 -10.70 -15.42 41.50
C PHE A 555 -11.00 -13.95 41.75
N ASN A 556 -12.25 -13.50 41.60
CA ASN A 556 -12.58 -12.10 41.86
C ASN A 556 -12.46 -11.73 43.34
N LYS A 557 -12.74 -12.65 44.27
CA LYS A 557 -12.46 -12.43 45.70
C LYS A 557 -10.97 -12.29 46.02
N ILE A 558 -10.11 -12.90 45.22
CA ILE A 558 -8.65 -12.88 45.39
C ILE A 558 -8.09 -11.60 44.78
N VAL A 559 -8.46 -11.33 43.54
CA VAL A 559 -8.04 -10.14 42.78
C VAL A 559 -8.52 -8.85 43.45
N ALA A 560 -9.73 -8.82 44.02
CA ALA A 560 -10.24 -7.63 44.72
C ALA A 560 -9.43 -7.23 45.96
N LYS A 561 -8.57 -8.12 46.50
CA LYS A 561 -7.67 -7.81 47.62
C LYS A 561 -6.32 -7.25 47.15
N ARG A 562 -6.08 -7.20 45.85
CA ARG A 562 -4.82 -6.77 45.26
C ARG A 562 -4.91 -5.30 44.86
N THR A 563 -3.81 -4.58 45.14
CA THR A 563 -3.63 -3.18 44.71
C THR A 563 -2.51 -3.04 43.69
N ASP A 564 -1.78 -4.13 43.43
CA ASP A 564 -0.63 -4.20 42.52
C ASP A 564 -1.01 -4.46 41.06
N ILE A 565 -2.29 -4.70 40.78
CA ILE A 565 -2.85 -4.86 39.43
C ILE A 565 -4.16 -4.08 39.33
N LYS A 566 -4.43 -3.51 38.15
CA LYS A 566 -5.72 -2.89 37.83
C LYS A 566 -6.53 -3.85 36.96
N THR A 567 -7.72 -4.20 37.41
CA THR A 567 -8.66 -5.04 36.68
C THR A 567 -10.03 -4.98 37.36
N ASP A 568 -11.10 -5.15 36.59
CA ASP A 568 -12.48 -5.27 37.10
C ASP A 568 -12.79 -6.69 37.62
N GLY A 569 -11.76 -7.55 37.65
CA GLY A 569 -11.85 -8.97 37.95
C GLY A 569 -12.06 -9.79 36.68
N PHE A 570 -11.93 -11.10 36.81
CA PHE A 570 -12.15 -12.04 35.74
C PHE A 570 -13.60 -12.03 35.23
N SER A 571 -13.74 -11.94 33.92
CA SER A 571 -15.00 -12.13 33.21
C SER A 571 -15.42 -13.61 33.24
N LEU A 572 -16.72 -13.85 33.00
CA LEU A 572 -17.22 -15.23 32.90
C LEU A 572 -16.63 -15.95 31.68
N ASP A 573 -16.36 -15.21 30.60
CA ASP A 573 -15.81 -15.80 29.37
C ASP A 573 -14.35 -16.20 29.56
N THR A 574 -13.55 -15.41 30.27
CA THR A 574 -12.19 -15.83 30.68
C THR A 574 -12.23 -17.09 31.52
N CYS A 575 -13.13 -17.17 32.50
CA CYS A 575 -13.28 -18.38 33.31
C CYS A 575 -13.74 -19.59 32.50
N ARG A 576 -14.58 -19.42 31.47
CA ARG A 576 -14.94 -20.51 30.54
C ARG A 576 -13.73 -20.97 29.73
N ILE A 577 -12.91 -20.06 29.23
CA ILE A 577 -11.67 -20.40 28.51
C ILE A 577 -10.71 -21.18 29.41
N MET A 578 -10.55 -20.74 30.67
CA MET A 578 -9.74 -21.45 31.67
C MET A 578 -10.26 -22.87 31.91
N VAL A 579 -11.58 -23.03 32.07
CA VAL A 579 -12.17 -24.36 32.24
C VAL A 579 -11.95 -25.22 31.00
N ASN A 580 -12.25 -24.70 29.80
CA ASN A 580 -12.10 -25.43 28.54
C ASN A 580 -10.66 -25.90 28.28
N LEU A 581 -9.65 -25.11 28.70
CA LEU A 581 -8.25 -25.50 28.55
C LEU A 581 -7.84 -26.63 29.49
N MET A 582 -8.45 -26.67 30.68
CA MET A 582 -8.02 -27.52 31.79
C MET A 582 -8.87 -28.77 31.98
N ASP A 583 -10.11 -28.77 31.50
CA ASP A 583 -11.07 -29.87 31.60
C ASP A 583 -10.70 -31.00 30.63
N GLU A 584 -10.00 -32.01 31.14
CA GLU A 584 -9.65 -33.20 30.36
C GLU A 584 -10.84 -34.17 30.23
N SER A 585 -11.83 -34.03 31.11
CA SER A 585 -12.99 -34.92 31.21
C SER A 585 -14.13 -34.55 30.25
N GLY A 586 -14.17 -33.30 29.80
CA GLY A 586 -15.21 -32.73 28.94
C GLY A 586 -16.54 -32.47 29.65
N ASN A 587 -16.56 -32.42 30.99
CA ASN A 587 -17.77 -32.22 31.79
C ASN A 587 -18.10 -30.74 32.07
N GLY A 588 -17.23 -29.81 31.65
CA GLY A 588 -17.38 -28.37 31.80
C GLY A 588 -17.05 -27.85 33.21
N LYS A 589 -16.34 -28.61 34.03
CA LYS A 589 -15.91 -28.25 35.38
C LYS A 589 -14.49 -28.72 35.65
N LEU A 590 -13.93 -28.31 36.80
CA LEU A 590 -12.55 -28.63 37.19
C LEU A 590 -12.49 -29.48 38.45
N GLY A 591 -11.82 -30.62 38.35
CA GLY A 591 -11.36 -31.41 39.49
C GLY A 591 -10.19 -30.75 40.22
N ILE A 592 -9.72 -31.40 41.28
CA ILE A 592 -8.70 -30.80 42.16
C ILE A 592 -7.33 -30.65 41.51
N GLY A 593 -6.88 -31.65 40.75
CA GLY A 593 -5.60 -31.59 40.01
C GLY A 593 -5.63 -30.54 38.89
N GLU A 594 -6.72 -30.48 38.15
CA GLU A 594 -6.95 -29.47 37.10
C GLU A 594 -6.98 -28.06 37.70
N PHE A 595 -7.71 -27.86 38.80
CA PHE A 595 -7.76 -26.57 39.49
C PHE A 595 -6.40 -26.16 40.09
N ALA A 596 -5.65 -27.11 40.67
CA ALA A 596 -4.30 -26.84 41.18
C ALA A 596 -3.33 -26.43 40.06
N THR A 597 -3.41 -27.11 38.92
CA THR A 597 -2.62 -26.77 37.72
C THR A 597 -2.99 -25.39 37.19
N LEU A 598 -4.29 -25.10 37.06
CA LEU A 598 -4.78 -23.78 36.65
C LEU A 598 -4.28 -22.68 37.59
N TRP A 599 -4.35 -22.91 38.91
CA TRP A 599 -3.89 -21.96 39.91
C TRP A 599 -2.41 -21.62 39.74
N LYS A 600 -1.56 -22.64 39.55
CA LYS A 600 -0.12 -22.46 39.30
C LYS A 600 0.14 -21.65 38.02
N LYS A 601 -0.60 -21.93 36.94
CA LYS A 601 -0.52 -21.15 35.69
C LYS A 601 -0.90 -19.68 35.88
N VAL A 602 -2.03 -19.41 36.54
CA VAL A 602 -2.47 -18.02 36.81
C VAL A 602 -1.45 -17.27 37.69
N GLN A 603 -0.83 -17.94 38.66
CA GLN A 603 0.26 -17.36 39.45
C GLN A 603 1.51 -17.04 38.62
N LYS A 604 1.90 -17.93 37.68
CA LYS A 604 2.99 -17.68 36.72
C LYS A 604 2.68 -16.45 35.86
N TYR A 605 1.49 -16.39 35.29
CA TYR A 605 1.07 -15.26 34.45
C TYR A 605 1.00 -13.95 35.21
N LEU A 606 0.56 -13.97 36.47
CA LEU A 606 0.62 -12.79 37.33
C LEU A 606 2.05 -12.31 37.58
N SER A 607 2.98 -13.23 37.78
CA SER A 607 4.41 -12.89 37.98
C SER A 607 5.00 -12.25 36.72
N ILE A 608 4.71 -12.81 35.54
CA ILE A 608 5.10 -12.26 34.24
C ILE A 608 4.48 -10.87 34.04
N TYR A 609 3.18 -10.73 34.32
CA TYR A 609 2.46 -9.47 34.15
C TYR A 609 3.10 -8.35 34.96
N LYS A 610 3.35 -8.60 36.25
CA LYS A 610 3.97 -7.63 37.15
C LYS A 610 5.42 -7.29 36.78
N LYS A 611 6.17 -8.27 36.27
CA LYS A 611 7.56 -8.03 35.87
C LYS A 611 7.66 -7.15 34.63
N ASN A 612 6.67 -7.26 33.73
CA ASN A 612 6.65 -6.53 32.47
C ASN A 612 5.86 -5.21 32.52
N ASP A 613 5.11 -4.93 33.60
CA ASP A 613 4.56 -3.60 33.92
C ASP A 613 5.70 -2.66 34.36
N MET A 614 6.48 -2.15 33.39
CA MET A 614 7.71 -1.39 33.66
C MET A 614 7.40 0.02 34.16
N ASP A 615 6.23 0.56 33.81
CA ASP A 615 5.78 1.88 34.25
C ASP A 615 5.02 1.86 35.59
N GLY A 616 4.73 0.66 36.11
CA GLY A 616 4.05 0.46 37.39
C GLY A 616 2.62 0.98 37.39
N SER A 617 2.00 1.07 36.22
CA SER A 617 0.65 1.62 36.06
C SER A 617 -0.43 0.65 36.57
N GLY A 618 -0.10 -0.63 36.76
CA GLY A 618 -1.02 -1.72 37.04
C GLY A 618 -1.68 -2.29 35.79
N ASN A 619 -1.41 -1.71 34.62
CA ASN A 619 -1.89 -2.11 33.30
C ASN A 619 -0.69 -2.41 32.41
N MET A 620 -0.82 -3.38 31.51
CA MET A 620 0.25 -3.70 30.56
C MET A 620 0.07 -2.89 29.28
N SER A 621 1.07 -2.09 28.91
CA SER A 621 1.08 -1.45 27.58
C SER A 621 1.33 -2.47 26.48
N THR A 622 1.04 -2.12 25.23
CA THR A 622 1.20 -3.09 24.13
C THR A 622 2.65 -3.46 23.79
N PRO A 623 3.69 -2.61 23.96
CA PRO A 623 5.08 -3.06 23.82
C PRO A 623 5.47 -4.04 24.92
N GLU A 624 4.98 -3.82 26.15
CA GLU A 624 5.17 -4.74 27.29
C GLU A 624 4.49 -6.09 27.04
N MET A 625 3.30 -6.09 26.44
CA MET A 625 2.60 -7.30 26.04
C MET A 625 3.43 -8.17 25.09
N ARG A 626 4.12 -7.58 24.11
CA ARG A 626 5.00 -8.34 23.21
C ARG A 626 6.13 -9.04 23.97
N MET A 627 6.73 -8.35 24.94
CA MET A 627 7.78 -8.93 25.79
C MET A 627 7.22 -10.01 26.73
N ALA A 628 6.06 -9.75 27.33
CA ALA A 628 5.38 -10.66 28.26
C ALA A 628 4.94 -11.96 27.57
N LEU A 629 4.48 -11.91 26.32
CA LEU A 629 4.15 -13.09 25.52
C LEU A 629 5.39 -13.97 25.29
N LYS A 630 6.52 -13.35 24.93
CA LYS A 630 7.80 -14.05 24.75
C LYS A 630 8.27 -14.70 26.06
N GLU A 631 8.17 -13.99 27.18
CA GLU A 631 8.50 -14.54 28.50
C GLU A 631 7.53 -15.66 28.94
N ALA A 632 6.28 -15.63 28.48
CA ALA A 632 5.31 -16.69 28.70
C ALA A 632 5.54 -17.93 27.82
N GLY A 633 6.53 -17.90 26.91
CA GLY A 633 6.89 -19.01 26.03
C GLY A 633 6.28 -18.94 24.63
N PHE A 634 5.69 -17.81 24.23
CA PHE A 634 5.10 -17.62 22.91
C PHE A 634 5.97 -16.72 22.03
N THR A 635 6.41 -17.24 20.89
CA THR A 635 7.04 -16.47 19.82
C THR A 635 6.00 -16.31 18.70
N LEU A 636 5.69 -15.08 18.30
CA LEU A 636 4.56 -14.78 17.41
C LEU A 636 4.91 -13.70 16.40
N ASN A 637 4.43 -13.84 15.17
CA ASN A 637 4.67 -12.82 14.14
C ASN A 637 3.82 -11.55 14.33
N ASN A 638 4.15 -10.51 13.54
CA ASN A 638 3.46 -9.22 13.56
C ASN A 638 1.95 -9.34 13.31
N SER A 639 1.54 -10.22 12.39
CA SER A 639 0.12 -10.41 12.05
C SER A 639 -0.69 -10.92 13.25
N ILE A 640 -0.16 -11.87 14.01
CA ILE A 640 -0.83 -12.38 15.21
C ILE A 640 -0.85 -11.31 16.31
N HIS A 641 0.26 -10.61 16.55
CA HIS A 641 0.30 -9.52 17.53
C HIS A 641 -0.78 -8.45 17.26
N GLN A 642 -1.00 -8.07 16.01
CA GLN A 642 -2.07 -7.13 15.64
C GLN A 642 -3.45 -7.65 16.02
N ILE A 643 -3.74 -8.94 15.77
CA ILE A 643 -5.02 -9.57 16.12
C ILE A 643 -5.20 -9.59 17.64
N LEU A 644 -4.16 -9.93 18.40
CA LEU A 644 -4.23 -9.98 19.85
C LEU A 644 -4.50 -8.60 20.45
N VAL A 645 -3.79 -7.57 19.99
CA VAL A 645 -4.03 -6.19 20.43
C VAL A 645 -5.43 -5.71 20.05
N ALA A 646 -5.89 -6.00 18.83
CA ALA A 646 -7.22 -5.60 18.39
C ALA A 646 -8.36 -6.30 19.15
N ARG A 647 -8.11 -7.49 19.73
CA ARG A 647 -9.13 -8.30 20.41
C ARG A 647 -9.13 -8.15 21.92
N TYR A 648 -7.95 -8.06 22.53
CA TYR A 648 -7.76 -8.06 23.98
C TYR A 648 -7.23 -6.72 24.51
N GLY A 649 -6.79 -5.82 23.63
CA GLY A 649 -6.34 -4.49 24.02
C GLY A 649 -7.51 -3.54 24.25
N GLU A 650 -7.34 -2.66 25.23
CA GLU A 650 -8.27 -1.58 25.55
C GLU A 650 -8.06 -0.37 24.62
N PRO A 651 -9.06 0.54 24.49
CA PRO A 651 -8.96 1.72 23.62
C PRO A 651 -7.79 2.66 23.93
N ASN A 652 -7.27 2.60 25.16
CA ASN A 652 -6.11 3.37 25.63
C ASN A 652 -4.75 2.68 25.32
N MET A 653 -4.75 1.59 24.55
CA MET A 653 -3.55 0.81 24.20
C MET A 653 -2.89 0.15 25.40
N THR A 654 -3.70 -0.27 26.37
CA THR A 654 -3.28 -1.11 27.49
C THR A 654 -4.06 -2.41 27.51
N MET A 655 -3.63 -3.36 28.31
CA MET A 655 -4.28 -4.64 28.54
C MET A 655 -4.29 -4.85 30.05
N ASP A 656 -5.47 -5.11 30.58
CA ASP A 656 -5.62 -5.43 32.01
C ASP A 656 -5.28 -6.91 32.27
N PHE A 657 -5.28 -7.30 33.54
CA PHE A 657 -4.89 -8.66 33.91
C PHE A 657 -5.87 -9.73 33.41
N ASP A 658 -7.18 -9.46 33.38
CA ASP A 658 -8.18 -10.41 32.87
C ASP A 658 -7.94 -10.71 31.38
N ASN A 659 -7.84 -9.66 30.56
CA ASN A 659 -7.59 -9.81 29.13
C ASN A 659 -6.24 -10.47 28.83
N PHE A 660 -5.20 -10.17 29.61
CA PHE A 660 -3.89 -10.82 29.46
C PHE A 660 -3.97 -12.34 29.70
N VAL A 661 -4.62 -12.76 30.79
CA VAL A 661 -4.79 -14.19 31.08
C VAL A 661 -5.71 -14.86 30.07
N SER A 662 -6.82 -14.21 29.68
CA SER A 662 -7.70 -14.73 28.64
C SER A 662 -6.97 -14.95 27.31
N CYS A 663 -6.07 -14.02 26.96
CA CYS A 663 -5.25 -14.09 25.76
C CYS A 663 -4.30 -15.30 25.79
N LEU A 664 -3.51 -15.43 26.87
CA LEU A 664 -2.55 -16.54 27.03
C LEU A 664 -3.22 -17.91 27.06
N MET A 665 -4.32 -18.06 27.82
CA MET A 665 -5.03 -19.32 27.92
C MET A 665 -5.64 -19.73 26.58
N ARG A 666 -6.20 -18.76 25.82
CA ARG A 666 -6.74 -19.04 24.48
C ARG A 666 -5.64 -19.40 23.49
N LEU A 667 -4.49 -18.73 23.54
CA LEU A 667 -3.32 -19.07 22.71
C LEU A 667 -2.84 -20.48 23.01
N GLU A 668 -2.62 -20.82 24.29
CA GLU A 668 -2.22 -22.16 24.71
C GLU A 668 -3.20 -23.23 24.18
N MET A 669 -4.50 -23.01 24.34
CA MET A 669 -5.53 -23.92 23.82
C MET A 669 -5.40 -24.13 22.30
N MET A 670 -5.24 -23.04 21.54
CA MET A 670 -5.10 -23.13 20.08
C MET A 670 -3.84 -23.88 19.65
N PHE A 671 -2.70 -23.63 20.31
CA PHE A 671 -1.45 -24.37 20.05
C PHE A 671 -1.58 -25.86 20.40
N LYS A 672 -2.17 -26.18 21.55
CA LYS A 672 -2.39 -27.58 21.98
C LYS A 672 -3.29 -28.33 21.02
N VAL A 673 -4.39 -27.72 20.59
CA VAL A 673 -5.30 -28.36 19.63
C VAL A 673 -4.62 -28.55 18.26
N PHE A 674 -3.92 -27.54 17.74
CA PHE A 674 -3.22 -27.68 16.47
C PHE A 674 -2.17 -28.79 16.52
N LYS A 675 -1.29 -28.81 17.54
CA LYS A 675 -0.27 -29.86 17.71
C LYS A 675 -0.87 -31.26 17.89
N LYS A 676 -2.03 -31.37 18.55
CA LYS A 676 -2.73 -32.65 18.73
C LYS A 676 -3.32 -33.20 17.43
N LEU A 677 -3.70 -32.31 16.50
CA LEU A 677 -4.28 -32.69 15.21
C LEU A 677 -3.21 -32.88 14.11
N ASP A 678 -2.09 -32.16 14.17
CA ASP A 678 -0.97 -32.29 13.23
C ASP A 678 0.01 -33.40 13.67
N VAL A 679 -0.47 -34.65 13.64
CA VAL A 679 0.26 -35.83 14.14
C VAL A 679 1.60 -36.03 13.41
N ASP A 680 1.66 -35.66 12.13
CA ASP A 680 2.84 -35.82 11.28
C ASP A 680 3.79 -34.61 11.30
N ASN A 681 3.47 -33.58 12.09
CA ASN A 681 4.20 -32.30 12.13
C ASN A 681 4.38 -31.69 10.72
N SER A 682 3.32 -31.75 9.92
CA SER A 682 3.26 -31.27 8.55
C SER A 682 3.19 -29.75 8.45
N GLY A 683 2.82 -29.07 9.54
CA GLY A 683 2.52 -27.64 9.56
C GLY A 683 1.12 -27.31 9.04
N SER A 684 0.25 -28.32 8.87
CA SER A 684 -1.12 -28.15 8.37
C SER A 684 -2.09 -29.13 9.03
N ILE A 685 -3.37 -28.75 9.09
CA ILE A 685 -4.45 -29.63 9.57
C ILE A 685 -5.60 -29.62 8.57
N GLU A 686 -6.28 -30.76 8.45
CA GLU A 686 -7.49 -30.90 7.65
C GLU A 686 -8.70 -30.96 8.60
N LEU A 687 -9.68 -30.11 8.33
CA LEU A 687 -10.93 -30.05 9.09
C LEU A 687 -12.10 -30.02 8.10
N ASP A 688 -13.07 -30.89 8.32
CA ASP A 688 -14.37 -30.73 7.67
C ASP A 688 -15.16 -29.55 8.28
N TYR A 689 -16.29 -29.23 7.68
CA TYR A 689 -17.12 -28.11 8.12
C TYR A 689 -17.64 -28.29 9.56
N PHE A 690 -18.01 -29.50 9.96
CA PHE A 690 -18.53 -29.79 11.30
C PHE A 690 -17.42 -29.70 12.35
N GLN A 691 -16.24 -30.24 12.05
CA GLN A 691 -15.05 -30.17 12.90
C GLN A 691 -14.59 -28.72 13.07
N TRP A 692 -14.55 -27.94 11.98
CA TRP A 692 -14.25 -26.50 12.05
C TRP A 692 -15.24 -25.75 12.94
N LEU A 693 -16.54 -25.97 12.78
CA LEU A 693 -17.55 -25.34 13.63
C LEU A 693 -17.37 -25.71 15.09
N SER A 694 -17.18 -27.00 15.38
CA SER A 694 -16.99 -27.52 16.73
C SER A 694 -15.78 -26.87 17.41
N PHE A 695 -14.65 -26.75 16.69
CA PHE A 695 -13.46 -26.07 17.20
C PHE A 695 -13.65 -24.56 17.36
N SER A 696 -14.29 -23.90 16.40
CA SER A 696 -14.43 -22.44 16.40
C SER A 696 -15.38 -21.89 17.48
N MET A 697 -16.24 -22.75 18.04
CA MET A 697 -17.19 -22.42 19.11
C MET A 697 -16.62 -22.63 20.53
N ILE A 698 -15.47 -23.30 20.65
CA ILE A 698 -14.70 -23.45 21.90
C ILE A 698 -13.87 -22.18 22.11
#